data_AF-A0A9R0DR56-F1
#
_entry.id   AF-A0A9R0DR56-F1
#
_cell.length_a   1.000
_cell.length_b   1.000
_cell.length_c   1.000
_cell.angle_alpha   90.00
_cell.angle_beta   90.00
_cell.angle_gamma   90.00
#
_symmetry.space_group_name_H-M   'P 1'
#
loop_
_entity.id
_entity.type
_entity.pdbx_description
1 polymer ?
#
loop_
_entity_poly.entity_id
_entity_poly.type
_entity_poly.pdbx_seq_one_letter_code
_entity_poly.pdbx_strand_id
1 'polypeptide(L)'
;MGKCKFNEDWLKKKDKNGHIVCEWGKKEDSDTGFFCFVCLKKFSIAWGFEAIEQHASTQKHKEQCKVKLTASQLHMTSLRPNEKPIEEQPSTSKPENSQRSCVQLYSVKDGATRAEILWAMKMVVSDFPIEPSCDSIKELFSAMFPNSLPSDFSMSTTKARYLICDAIAPYFRQEMMKDYKDSYFSLCFDETCNAASKKELQVAIKYWSPIKEMIITTHLETFFIGKATAEDIYSKLNEAMDNAQLSRKRLLMLGCDGPNVNKAVTRLMNDSLILLGRRKLADIGTCNIHTVHNAFLKALMEFGESVSDFIFQIHNFFDGWPARWEEYEIIQDKLNLPNHRFIKHVSSRWLTMGPAAERVLEQWPAIIEYFTKHLPKKQTNTSQNFKNIYNFINQKLAKAEIMFVVSSVKMFVKVTGFFQREEPLVHMIHEELKKLVRTIFNRFCVKSAPTSVEGLNEKYYVPLQDIVLEDSIRELLETAQERDRVTFLHKVKNHYVAACKHLLTKTSMDYSLIKYLAILNPKKQNSETCHKDFLKIANTLPVAFEETALTNECLLLMQHQKGNQEEQRIETYWGNIFKRTFDNGEKMFPNLEYIVKAALALSHGNADVERGFSCSGRILTPERANMCQRTLDAHLTVKSALKNMYENKIHLVPLTPELMKLARTAYIRYKTYCEEQKQKEEIKKLEKKRNEELDREKKELKRKYEETKTIIEEGETTLKKIREEEKIKRETIDRLIKNANAMLKGGIKEKDMVSVNMAKSLLETVVKERKEEEQQIQEEEKIQKIVDKKKKTLITNFFKKT
;
A
#
# COMPACT_ATOMS: atom_id res chain seq x y z
N MET A 1 -4.72 -51.29 -64.94
CA MET A 1 -3.71 -50.95 -63.90
C MET A 1 -4.41 -50.15 -62.82
N GLY A 2 -4.40 -50.64 -61.57
CA GLY A 2 -5.19 -50.07 -60.47
C GLY A 2 -4.65 -48.74 -59.97
N LYS A 3 -5.55 -47.76 -59.73
CA LYS A 3 -5.20 -46.48 -59.09
C LYS A 3 -4.78 -46.76 -57.64
N CYS A 4 -3.53 -46.49 -57.29
CA CYS A 4 -3.05 -46.61 -55.92
C CYS A 4 -3.76 -45.57 -55.04
N LYS A 5 -4.35 -45.99 -53.92
CA LYS A 5 -4.98 -45.09 -52.93
C LYS A 5 -3.96 -44.68 -51.87
N PHE A 6 -4.07 -43.46 -51.37
CA PHE A 6 -3.22 -42.96 -50.30
C PHE A 6 -3.27 -43.86 -49.04
N ASN A 7 -2.11 -44.17 -48.47
CA ASN A 7 -1.99 -44.85 -47.18
C ASN A 7 -1.42 -43.85 -46.14
N GLU A 8 -2.10 -43.70 -45.00
CA GLU A 8 -1.70 -42.78 -43.93
C GLU A 8 -0.32 -43.07 -43.33
N ASP A 9 0.14 -44.33 -43.37
CA ASP A 9 1.47 -44.70 -42.89
C ASP A 9 2.60 -44.05 -43.69
N TRP A 10 2.31 -43.58 -44.91
CA TRP A 10 3.27 -42.84 -45.72
C TRP A 10 3.67 -41.51 -45.09
N LEU A 11 2.81 -40.88 -44.29
CA LEU A 11 3.12 -39.63 -43.58
C LEU A 11 4.18 -39.81 -42.49
N LYS A 12 4.33 -41.03 -41.96
CA LYS A 12 5.28 -41.34 -40.88
C LYS A 12 6.62 -41.86 -41.42
N LYS A 13 6.72 -42.13 -42.73
CA LYS A 13 7.98 -42.57 -43.36
C LYS A 13 8.92 -41.40 -43.57
N LYS A 14 10.22 -41.70 -43.58
CA LYS A 14 11.26 -40.77 -44.01
C LYS A 14 11.37 -40.81 -45.54
N ASP A 15 11.51 -39.64 -46.14
CA ASP A 15 11.85 -39.52 -47.55
C ASP A 15 13.33 -39.86 -47.81
N LYS A 16 13.73 -39.86 -49.09
CA LYS A 16 15.12 -40.11 -49.52
C LYS A 16 16.13 -39.06 -49.02
N ASN A 17 15.67 -37.95 -48.45
CA ASN A 17 16.49 -36.89 -47.88
C ASN A 17 16.54 -36.95 -46.34
N GLY A 18 15.85 -37.91 -45.71
CA GLY A 18 15.81 -38.10 -44.26
C GLY A 18 14.74 -37.28 -43.52
N HIS A 19 13.89 -36.50 -44.21
CA HIS A 19 12.79 -35.75 -43.59
C HIS A 19 11.52 -36.61 -43.49
N ILE A 20 10.74 -36.43 -42.43
CA ILE A 20 9.48 -37.18 -42.27
C ILE A 20 8.43 -36.55 -43.18
N VAL A 21 7.69 -37.35 -43.94
CA VAL A 21 6.78 -36.84 -45.00
C VAL A 21 5.70 -35.90 -44.45
N CYS A 22 5.20 -36.11 -43.23
CA CYS A 22 4.25 -35.19 -42.58
C CYS A 22 4.81 -33.79 -42.28
N GLU A 23 6.14 -33.64 -42.20
CA GLU A 23 6.78 -32.35 -41.94
C GLU A 23 6.69 -31.41 -43.15
N TRP A 24 6.48 -31.94 -44.35
CA TRP A 24 6.51 -31.15 -45.58
C TRP A 24 5.37 -31.39 -46.57
N GLY A 25 4.51 -32.40 -46.36
CA GLY A 25 3.32 -32.61 -47.19
C GLY A 25 2.13 -33.27 -46.49
N LYS A 26 0.93 -33.09 -47.08
CA LYS A 26 -0.34 -33.66 -46.62
C LYS A 26 -1.19 -34.20 -47.78
N LYS A 27 -2.10 -35.13 -47.47
CA LYS A 27 -3.15 -35.60 -48.40
C LYS A 27 -4.12 -34.46 -48.72
N GLU A 28 -4.58 -34.38 -49.96
CA GLU A 28 -5.73 -33.54 -50.33
C GLU A 28 -7.06 -34.31 -50.26
N ASP A 29 -8.17 -33.59 -50.43
CA ASP A 29 -9.52 -34.16 -50.42
C ASP A 29 -9.74 -35.21 -51.53
N SER A 30 -8.92 -35.18 -52.59
CA SER A 30 -8.90 -36.22 -53.62
C SER A 30 -8.02 -37.41 -53.22
N ASP A 31 -8.51 -38.64 -53.44
CA ASP A 31 -7.82 -39.88 -53.07
C ASP A 31 -6.45 -40.09 -53.73
N THR A 32 -6.14 -39.32 -54.77
CA THR A 32 -4.89 -39.38 -55.53
C THR A 32 -4.11 -38.07 -55.53
N GLY A 33 -4.47 -37.09 -54.70
CA GLY A 33 -3.83 -35.79 -54.61
C GLY A 33 -2.98 -35.63 -53.35
N PHE A 34 -1.78 -35.06 -53.50
CA PHE A 34 -0.87 -34.77 -52.40
C PHE A 34 -0.30 -33.35 -52.55
N PHE A 35 -0.26 -32.61 -51.45
CA PHE A 35 0.21 -31.22 -51.42
C PHE A 35 1.48 -31.10 -50.59
N CYS A 36 2.52 -30.51 -51.19
CA CYS A 36 3.75 -30.15 -50.49
C CYS A 36 3.72 -28.67 -50.07
N PHE A 37 3.81 -28.40 -48.76
CA PHE A 37 3.84 -27.03 -48.22
C PHE A 37 5.18 -26.34 -48.46
N VAL A 38 6.26 -27.12 -48.57
CA VAL A 38 7.61 -26.60 -48.86
C VAL A 38 7.67 -26.08 -50.30
N CYS A 39 7.15 -26.86 -51.25
CA CYS A 39 7.14 -26.49 -52.67
C CYS A 39 5.93 -25.69 -53.13
N LEU A 40 4.90 -25.58 -52.28
CA LEU A 40 3.58 -25.03 -52.62
C LEU A 40 3.04 -25.66 -53.91
N LYS A 41 3.23 -26.97 -54.06
CA LYS A 41 2.89 -27.71 -55.28
C LYS A 41 2.00 -28.89 -54.94
N LYS A 42 0.91 -29.02 -55.69
CA LYS A 42 0.04 -30.20 -55.72
C LYS A 42 0.57 -31.16 -56.78
N PHE A 43 0.59 -32.45 -56.47
CA PHE A 43 0.97 -33.49 -57.42
C PHE A 43 0.14 -34.76 -57.17
N SER A 44 0.06 -35.60 -58.21
CA SER A 44 -0.69 -36.84 -58.13
C SER A 44 0.17 -37.98 -57.59
N ILE A 45 -0.40 -38.77 -56.69
CA ILE A 45 0.18 -39.99 -56.12
C ILE A 45 -0.42 -41.26 -56.76
N ALA A 46 -0.97 -41.16 -57.97
CA ALA A 46 -1.53 -42.31 -58.68
C ALA A 46 -0.52 -43.47 -58.85
N TRP A 47 0.78 -43.17 -58.75
CA TRP A 47 1.92 -44.09 -58.85
C TRP A 47 2.43 -44.55 -57.46
N GLY A 48 1.68 -44.32 -56.38
CA GLY A 48 2.01 -44.76 -55.02
C GLY A 48 3.04 -43.88 -54.30
N PHE A 49 3.65 -44.41 -53.24
CA PHE A 49 4.64 -43.69 -52.41
C PHE A 49 5.86 -43.21 -53.20
N GLU A 50 6.22 -43.91 -54.29
CA GLU A 50 7.31 -43.51 -55.18
C GLU A 50 7.11 -42.11 -55.78
N ALA A 51 5.86 -41.67 -55.99
CA ALA A 51 5.57 -40.32 -56.44
C ALA A 51 5.96 -39.26 -55.38
N ILE A 52 5.80 -39.58 -54.10
CA ILE A 52 6.21 -38.72 -52.97
C ILE A 52 7.74 -38.69 -52.91
N GLU A 53 8.40 -39.82 -53.07
CA GLU A 53 9.88 -39.89 -53.09
C GLU A 53 10.49 -39.17 -54.30
N GLN A 54 9.86 -39.26 -55.47
CA GLN A 54 10.28 -38.55 -56.68
C GLN A 54 10.15 -37.04 -56.48
N HIS A 55 9.04 -36.57 -55.89
CA HIS A 55 8.87 -35.16 -55.54
C HIS A 55 9.97 -34.70 -54.56
N ALA A 56 10.21 -35.47 -53.50
CA ALA A 56 11.24 -35.19 -52.52
C ALA A 56 12.65 -35.13 -53.14
N SER A 57 12.88 -35.93 -54.19
CA SER A 57 14.17 -35.99 -54.88
C SER A 57 14.43 -34.80 -55.80
N THR A 58 13.43 -33.97 -56.09
CA THR A 58 13.60 -32.80 -56.97
C THR A 58 14.55 -31.77 -56.35
N GLN A 59 15.40 -31.15 -57.17
CA GLN A 59 16.38 -30.16 -56.71
C GLN A 59 15.70 -28.96 -56.02
N LYS A 60 14.57 -28.48 -56.57
CA LYS A 60 13.74 -27.44 -55.97
C LYS A 60 13.26 -27.82 -54.57
N HIS A 61 12.83 -29.06 -54.36
CA HIS A 61 12.40 -29.53 -53.04
C HIS A 61 13.57 -29.62 -52.07
N LYS A 62 14.71 -30.17 -52.48
CA LYS A 62 15.93 -30.25 -51.64
C LYS A 62 16.42 -28.88 -51.18
N GLU A 63 16.47 -27.92 -52.09
CA GLU A 63 16.86 -26.53 -51.77
C GLU A 63 15.83 -25.87 -50.85
N GLN A 64 14.54 -26.03 -51.14
CA GLN A 64 13.49 -25.45 -50.31
C GLN A 64 13.35 -26.13 -48.95
N CYS A 65 13.67 -27.41 -48.79
CA CYS A 65 13.73 -28.08 -47.48
C CYS A 65 14.89 -27.54 -46.64
N LYS A 66 16.06 -27.30 -47.25
CA LYS A 66 17.18 -26.61 -46.55
C LYS A 66 16.79 -25.22 -46.06
N VAL A 67 15.94 -24.51 -46.81
CA VAL A 67 15.48 -23.15 -46.47
C VAL A 67 14.25 -23.16 -45.55
N LYS A 68 13.34 -24.13 -45.69
CA LYS A 68 12.01 -24.11 -45.06
C LYS A 68 11.78 -25.12 -43.94
N LEU A 69 12.59 -26.16 -43.84
CA LEU A 69 12.52 -27.14 -42.74
C LEU A 69 13.66 -26.95 -41.73
N THR A 70 14.50 -25.93 -41.89
CA THR A 70 15.50 -25.57 -40.88
C THR A 70 14.82 -25.02 -39.63
N ALA A 71 15.26 -25.46 -38.45
CA ALA A 71 14.76 -25.01 -37.14
C ALA A 71 14.90 -23.48 -36.91
N SER A 72 15.56 -22.76 -37.82
CA SER A 72 15.71 -21.30 -37.87
C SER A 72 14.52 -20.57 -38.53
N GLN A 73 13.55 -21.28 -39.13
CA GLN A 73 12.42 -20.65 -39.82
C GLN A 73 11.46 -19.93 -38.86
N LEU A 74 11.10 -18.70 -39.23
CA LEU A 74 10.11 -17.88 -38.53
C LEU A 74 8.68 -18.35 -38.87
N HIS A 75 7.94 -18.80 -37.87
CA HIS A 75 6.52 -19.15 -37.97
C HIS A 75 5.66 -17.90 -37.77
N MET A 76 4.64 -17.71 -38.61
CA MET A 76 3.64 -16.65 -38.44
C MET A 76 2.47 -17.15 -37.60
N THR A 77 2.13 -16.46 -36.52
CA THR A 77 0.85 -16.64 -35.83
C THR A 77 0.03 -15.36 -35.94
N SER A 78 -1.18 -15.46 -36.47
CA SER A 78 -2.17 -14.38 -36.46
C SER A 78 -3.03 -14.52 -35.20
N LEU A 79 -2.95 -13.55 -34.29
CA LEU A 79 -3.84 -13.46 -33.15
C LEU A 79 -5.09 -12.68 -33.58
N ARG A 80 -6.18 -13.36 -33.92
CA ARG A 80 -7.50 -12.74 -34.11
C ARG A 80 -8.31 -12.89 -32.81
N PRO A 81 -8.89 -11.82 -32.26
CA PRO A 81 -9.95 -11.96 -31.27
C PRO A 81 -11.16 -12.64 -31.94
N ASN A 82 -11.80 -13.60 -31.27
CA ASN A 82 -13.00 -14.29 -31.77
C ASN A 82 -14.06 -13.29 -32.27
N GLU A 83 -14.39 -13.38 -33.56
CA GLU A 83 -15.59 -12.77 -34.14
C GLU A 83 -16.82 -13.53 -33.63
N LYS A 84 -17.81 -12.83 -33.07
CA LYS A 84 -19.17 -13.38 -32.95
C LYS A 84 -19.78 -13.47 -34.36
N PRO A 85 -20.66 -14.44 -34.66
CA PRO A 85 -21.30 -14.52 -35.97
C PRO A 85 -22.14 -13.26 -36.20
N ILE A 86 -21.88 -12.56 -37.31
CA ILE A 86 -22.63 -11.38 -37.76
C ILE A 86 -23.83 -11.88 -38.57
N GLU A 87 -25.04 -11.59 -38.11
CA GLU A 87 -26.22 -11.53 -38.98
C GLU A 87 -26.15 -10.24 -39.81
N GLU A 88 -26.36 -10.39 -41.12
CA GLU A 88 -26.20 -9.37 -42.14
C GLU A 88 -27.21 -8.22 -41.96
N GLN A 89 -26.72 -6.97 -41.83
CA GLN A 89 -27.41 -5.76 -42.31
C GLN A 89 -26.42 -4.68 -42.77
N PRO A 90 -26.82 -3.79 -43.72
CA PRO A 90 -25.88 -3.15 -44.64
C PRO A 90 -25.36 -1.78 -44.16
N SER A 91 -24.03 -1.65 -44.24
CA SER A 91 -23.21 -0.47 -44.55
C SER A 91 -23.73 0.95 -44.23
N THR A 92 -23.17 1.55 -43.17
CA THR A 92 -22.75 2.95 -43.19
C THR A 92 -21.39 3.08 -42.51
N SER A 93 -20.42 3.64 -43.23
CA SER A 93 -19.01 3.74 -42.90
C SER A 93 -18.73 4.66 -41.70
N LYS A 94 -18.17 4.08 -40.62
CA LYS A 94 -17.36 4.77 -39.60
C LYS A 94 -16.05 4.00 -39.43
N PRO A 95 -14.89 4.66 -39.24
CA PRO A 95 -13.64 3.98 -38.96
C PRO A 95 -13.64 3.54 -37.49
N GLU A 96 -14.01 2.30 -37.23
CA GLU A 96 -13.84 1.69 -35.90
C GLU A 96 -12.36 1.35 -35.64
N ASN A 97 -11.99 1.52 -34.37
CA ASN A 97 -10.68 1.34 -33.77
C ASN A 97 -9.82 0.24 -34.41
N SER A 98 -8.57 0.60 -34.70
CA SER A 98 -7.50 -0.31 -35.10
C SER A 98 -7.19 -1.34 -34.00
N GLN A 99 -7.94 -2.44 -34.01
CA GLN A 99 -7.52 -3.68 -33.36
C GLN A 99 -6.20 -4.11 -34.00
N ARG A 100 -5.10 -3.96 -33.26
CA ARG A 100 -3.77 -4.43 -33.69
C ARG A 100 -3.79 -5.96 -33.78
N SER A 101 -4.04 -6.51 -34.97
CA SER A 101 -3.65 -7.88 -35.28
C SER A 101 -2.12 -7.97 -35.21
N CYS A 102 -1.59 -8.52 -34.12
CA CYS A 102 -0.15 -8.73 -33.98
C CYS A 102 0.23 -10.03 -34.70
N VAL A 103 0.88 -9.92 -35.86
CA VAL A 103 1.54 -11.06 -36.51
C VAL A 103 2.88 -11.27 -35.80
N GLN A 104 3.02 -12.38 -35.09
CA GLN A 104 4.29 -12.73 -34.44
C GLN A 104 5.06 -13.74 -35.29
N LEU A 105 6.32 -13.41 -35.57
CA LEU A 105 7.32 -14.27 -36.21
C LEU A 105 8.20 -14.91 -35.13
N TYR A 106 8.28 -16.24 -35.03
CA TYR A 106 9.17 -16.91 -34.07
C TYR A 106 9.81 -18.19 -34.61
N SER A 107 11.02 -18.50 -34.16
CA SER A 107 11.70 -19.76 -34.48
C SER A 107 11.12 -20.91 -33.65
N VAL A 108 11.00 -22.11 -34.24
CA VAL A 108 10.57 -23.33 -33.52
C VAL A 108 11.43 -23.59 -32.26
N LYS A 109 12.71 -23.21 -32.29
CA LYS A 109 13.64 -23.31 -31.16
C LYS A 109 13.19 -22.48 -29.94
N ASP A 110 12.40 -21.44 -30.16
CA ASP A 110 11.90 -20.56 -29.10
C ASP A 110 10.58 -21.06 -28.50
N GLY A 111 10.00 -22.14 -29.03
CA GLY A 111 8.70 -22.65 -28.60
C GLY A 111 8.64 -22.92 -27.09
N ALA A 112 9.66 -23.57 -26.53
CA ALA A 112 9.73 -23.87 -25.09
C ALA A 112 9.71 -22.59 -24.24
N THR A 113 10.63 -21.66 -24.52
CA THR A 113 10.73 -20.38 -23.78
C THR A 113 9.46 -19.54 -23.91
N ARG A 114 8.80 -19.54 -25.08
CA ARG A 114 7.52 -18.84 -25.27
C ARG A 114 6.43 -19.41 -24.36
N ALA A 115 6.26 -20.73 -24.35
CA ALA A 115 5.30 -21.40 -23.49
C ALA A 115 5.58 -21.14 -22.00
N GLU A 116 6.86 -21.14 -21.61
CA GLU A 116 7.31 -20.87 -20.25
C GLU A 116 6.98 -19.44 -19.79
N ILE A 117 7.24 -18.44 -20.64
CA ILE A 117 6.92 -17.04 -20.34
C ILE A 117 5.40 -16.85 -20.20
N LEU A 118 4.62 -17.40 -21.14
CA LEU A 118 3.16 -17.29 -21.10
C LEU A 118 2.57 -17.95 -19.86
N TRP A 119 3.09 -19.12 -19.47
CA TRP A 119 2.67 -19.79 -18.24
C TRP A 119 3.05 -18.98 -17.00
N ALA A 120 4.27 -18.44 -16.94
CA ALA A 120 4.69 -17.58 -15.83
C ALA A 120 3.80 -16.33 -15.70
N MET A 121 3.44 -15.67 -16.81
CA MET A 121 2.48 -14.56 -16.80
C MET A 121 1.09 -15.01 -16.32
N LYS A 122 0.64 -16.20 -16.73
CA LYS A 122 -0.64 -16.80 -16.28
C LYS A 122 -0.68 -17.03 -14.78
N MET A 123 0.40 -17.58 -14.23
CA MET A 123 0.54 -17.79 -12.79
C MET A 123 0.41 -16.47 -12.04
N VAL A 124 1.07 -15.40 -12.50
CA VAL A 124 1.00 -14.07 -11.87
C VAL A 124 -0.41 -13.46 -11.94
N VAL A 125 -1.03 -13.44 -13.12
CA VAL A 125 -2.35 -12.81 -13.32
C VAL A 125 -3.43 -13.52 -12.49
N SER A 126 -3.36 -14.84 -12.39
CA SER A 126 -4.36 -15.67 -11.70
C SER A 126 -4.03 -15.94 -10.22
N ASP A 127 -3.02 -15.26 -9.65
CA ASP A 127 -2.59 -15.43 -8.25
C ASP A 127 -2.21 -16.87 -7.87
N PHE A 128 -1.78 -17.67 -8.84
CA PHE A 128 -1.48 -19.07 -8.60
C PHE A 128 -0.22 -19.25 -7.73
N PRO A 129 -0.25 -20.14 -6.72
CA PRO A 129 0.94 -20.52 -5.97
C PRO A 129 2.00 -21.14 -6.88
N ILE A 130 3.24 -20.63 -6.84
CA ILE A 130 4.30 -21.05 -7.76
C ILE A 130 4.60 -22.54 -7.66
N GLU A 131 4.72 -23.07 -6.44
CA GLU A 131 5.11 -24.45 -6.19
C GLU A 131 4.14 -25.47 -6.79
N PRO A 132 2.85 -25.50 -6.40
CA PRO A 132 1.85 -26.36 -7.03
C PRO A 132 1.66 -26.15 -8.54
N SER A 133 1.90 -24.94 -9.05
CA SER A 133 1.70 -24.64 -10.48
C SER A 133 2.81 -25.14 -11.39
N CYS A 134 3.96 -25.48 -10.80
CA CYS A 134 5.11 -26.01 -11.52
C CYS A 134 5.27 -27.52 -11.32
N ASP A 135 4.58 -28.11 -10.35
CA ASP A 135 4.67 -29.54 -10.07
C ASP A 135 4.06 -30.37 -11.20
N SER A 136 4.83 -31.31 -11.74
CA SER A 136 4.43 -32.22 -12.83
C SER A 136 3.77 -31.54 -14.06
N ILE A 137 4.05 -30.25 -14.28
CA ILE A 137 3.34 -29.43 -15.28
C ILE A 137 3.70 -29.83 -16.71
N LYS A 138 4.92 -30.33 -16.92
CA LYS A 138 5.37 -30.82 -18.24
C LYS A 138 4.59 -32.07 -18.63
N GLU A 139 4.44 -32.99 -17.70
CA GLU A 139 3.71 -34.24 -17.85
C GLU A 139 2.23 -33.95 -18.09
N LEU A 140 1.64 -33.04 -17.29
CA LEU A 140 0.26 -32.59 -17.45
C LEU A 140 0.02 -31.97 -18.83
N PHE A 141 0.85 -31.03 -19.27
CA PHE A 141 0.68 -30.40 -20.59
C PHE A 141 0.91 -31.39 -21.74
N SER A 142 1.80 -32.35 -21.58
CA SER A 142 2.00 -33.41 -22.57
C SER A 142 0.76 -34.30 -22.70
N ALA A 143 0.05 -34.56 -21.60
CA ALA A 143 -1.21 -35.30 -21.59
C ALA A 143 -2.38 -34.46 -22.17
N MET A 144 -2.45 -33.16 -21.85
CA MET A 144 -3.49 -32.27 -22.37
C MET A 144 -3.32 -31.97 -23.87
N PHE A 145 -2.09 -31.83 -24.34
CA PHE A 145 -1.75 -31.45 -25.72
C PHE A 145 -0.72 -32.42 -26.32
N PRO A 146 -1.11 -33.66 -26.64
CA PRO A 146 -0.20 -34.66 -27.18
C PRO A 146 0.54 -34.15 -28.41
N ASN A 147 1.86 -34.38 -28.45
CA ASN A 147 2.77 -33.99 -29.54
C ASN A 147 2.83 -32.49 -29.87
N SER A 148 2.22 -31.62 -29.05
CA SER A 148 2.17 -30.17 -29.29
C SER A 148 3.07 -29.37 -28.35
N LEU A 149 3.50 -29.97 -27.23
CA LEU A 149 4.42 -29.34 -26.28
C LEU A 149 5.86 -29.44 -26.79
N PRO A 150 6.64 -28.34 -26.82
CA PRO A 150 8.05 -28.38 -27.17
C PRO A 150 8.85 -29.33 -26.27
N SER A 151 9.76 -30.12 -26.85
CA SER A 151 10.56 -31.13 -26.11
C SER A 151 11.32 -30.53 -24.92
N ASP A 152 11.84 -29.33 -25.12
CA ASP A 152 12.71 -28.63 -24.17
C ASP A 152 11.93 -27.82 -23.13
N PHE A 153 10.59 -27.83 -23.21
CA PHE A 153 9.76 -27.19 -22.21
C PHE A 153 10.10 -27.76 -20.84
N SER A 154 10.40 -26.87 -19.91
CA SER A 154 10.64 -27.19 -18.52
C SER A 154 10.22 -26.01 -17.65
N MET A 155 9.49 -26.29 -16.58
CA MET A 155 9.02 -25.25 -15.67
C MET A 155 9.15 -25.72 -14.23
N SER A 156 10.34 -25.53 -13.65
CA SER A 156 10.55 -25.72 -12.22
C SER A 156 10.13 -24.47 -11.43
N THR A 157 9.98 -24.60 -10.11
CA THR A 157 9.67 -23.49 -9.20
C THR A 157 10.72 -22.38 -9.27
N THR A 158 12.00 -22.75 -9.27
CA THR A 158 13.13 -21.83 -9.45
C THR A 158 13.08 -21.14 -10.81
N LYS A 159 12.70 -21.88 -11.88
CA LYS A 159 12.57 -21.33 -13.23
C LYS A 159 11.45 -20.31 -13.35
N ALA A 160 10.27 -20.62 -12.82
CA ALA A 160 9.18 -19.66 -12.74
C ALA A 160 9.61 -18.39 -11.99
N ARG A 161 10.28 -18.53 -10.83
CA ARG A 161 10.76 -17.38 -10.03
C ARG A 161 11.71 -16.48 -10.82
N TYR A 162 12.77 -17.03 -11.42
CA TYR A 162 13.70 -16.18 -12.18
C TYR A 162 13.07 -15.64 -13.47
N LEU A 163 12.15 -16.35 -14.12
CA LEU A 163 11.47 -15.81 -15.30
C LEU A 163 10.63 -14.59 -14.91
N ILE A 164 9.91 -14.66 -13.79
CA ILE A 164 9.12 -13.53 -13.28
C ILE A 164 10.04 -12.37 -12.85
N CYS A 165 11.03 -12.64 -12.01
CA CYS A 165 11.86 -11.61 -11.37
C CYS A 165 12.97 -11.03 -12.26
N ASP A 166 13.55 -11.82 -13.16
CA ASP A 166 14.75 -11.47 -13.92
C ASP A 166 14.50 -11.24 -15.43
N ALA A 167 13.30 -11.61 -15.92
CA ALA A 167 12.91 -11.37 -17.31
C ALA A 167 11.62 -10.57 -17.46
N ILE A 168 10.48 -11.09 -16.99
CA ILE A 168 9.16 -10.52 -17.26
C ILE A 168 8.97 -9.19 -16.51
N ALA A 169 9.29 -9.12 -15.22
CA ALA A 169 9.18 -7.88 -14.46
C ALA A 169 10.13 -6.78 -15.00
N PRO A 170 11.44 -7.03 -15.25
CA PRO A 170 12.32 -6.03 -15.86
C PRO A 170 11.83 -5.55 -17.23
N TYR A 171 11.31 -6.45 -18.08
CA TYR A 171 10.74 -6.07 -19.37
C TYR A 171 9.57 -5.09 -19.19
N PHE A 172 8.59 -5.43 -18.35
CA PHE A 172 7.45 -4.55 -18.13
C PHE A 172 7.82 -3.24 -17.43
N ARG A 173 8.85 -3.21 -16.56
CA ARG A 173 9.36 -1.94 -16.02
C ARG A 173 9.87 -1.03 -17.12
N GLN A 174 10.63 -1.57 -18.08
CA GLN A 174 11.13 -0.78 -19.21
C GLN A 174 9.99 -0.29 -20.10
N GLU A 175 8.98 -1.12 -20.36
CA GLU A 175 7.80 -0.69 -21.12
C GLU A 175 7.01 0.41 -20.41
N MET A 176 6.82 0.30 -19.09
CA MET A 176 6.19 1.36 -18.30
C MET A 176 7.03 2.65 -18.29
N MET A 177 8.37 2.53 -18.14
CA MET A 177 9.29 3.68 -18.23
C MET A 177 9.16 4.44 -19.55
N LYS A 178 9.00 3.72 -20.66
CA LYS A 178 8.76 4.33 -21.97
C LYS A 178 7.42 5.09 -22.01
N ASP A 179 6.37 4.57 -21.36
CA ASP A 179 5.03 5.16 -21.37
C ASP A 179 4.93 6.46 -20.54
N TYR A 180 5.51 6.49 -19.32
CA TYR A 180 5.44 7.67 -18.44
C TYR A 180 6.57 8.68 -18.61
N LYS A 181 7.57 8.42 -19.46
CA LYS A 181 8.81 9.22 -19.58
C LYS A 181 8.58 10.74 -19.65
N ASP A 182 7.63 11.15 -20.47
CA ASP A 182 7.34 12.57 -20.75
C ASP A 182 6.08 13.09 -20.06
N SER A 183 5.41 12.24 -19.29
CA SER A 183 4.17 12.58 -18.60
C SER A 183 4.47 13.22 -17.25
N TYR A 184 3.63 14.19 -16.88
CA TYR A 184 3.51 14.56 -15.47
C TYR A 184 2.85 13.45 -14.69
N PHE A 185 3.26 13.30 -13.44
CA PHE A 185 2.81 12.21 -12.60
C PHE A 185 2.60 12.63 -11.15
N SER A 186 1.77 11.87 -10.47
CA SER A 186 1.62 11.91 -9.00
C SER A 186 2.06 10.57 -8.44
N LEU A 187 2.72 10.57 -7.29
CA LEU A 187 3.01 9.34 -6.56
C LEU A 187 1.95 9.15 -5.49
N CYS A 188 1.31 7.98 -5.47
CA CYS A 188 0.43 7.58 -4.38
C CYS A 188 1.15 6.58 -3.51
N PHE A 189 1.12 6.75 -2.20
CA PHE A 189 1.76 5.81 -1.29
C PHE A 189 0.95 5.60 -0.03
N ASP A 190 1.18 4.46 0.60
CA ASP A 190 0.57 4.06 1.86
C ASP A 190 1.40 2.93 2.47
N GLU A 191 1.23 2.70 3.76
CA GLU A 191 1.85 1.59 4.48
C GLU A 191 0.83 0.66 5.13
N THR A 192 1.12 -0.64 5.14
CA THR A 192 0.33 -1.62 5.88
C THR A 192 1.22 -2.66 6.56
N CYS A 193 0.68 -3.40 7.52
CA CYS A 193 1.37 -4.56 8.07
C CYS A 193 0.99 -5.80 7.27
N ASN A 194 1.98 -6.50 6.71
CA ASN A 194 1.76 -7.69 5.91
C ASN A 194 1.69 -8.98 6.74
N ALA A 195 1.46 -10.13 6.09
CA ALA A 195 1.32 -11.43 6.75
C ALA A 195 2.58 -11.88 7.53
N ALA A 196 3.74 -11.31 7.23
CA ALA A 196 4.99 -11.56 7.94
C ALA A 196 5.23 -10.57 9.10
N SER A 197 4.23 -9.76 9.46
CA SER A 197 4.33 -8.67 10.43
C SER A 197 5.41 -7.62 10.09
N LYS A 198 5.74 -7.48 8.80
CA LYS A 198 6.62 -6.42 8.30
C LYS A 198 5.76 -5.26 7.80
N LYS A 199 6.25 -4.03 7.91
CA LYS A 199 5.60 -2.90 7.25
C LYS A 199 5.90 -2.95 5.76
N GLU A 200 4.85 -3.01 4.97
CA GLU A 200 4.87 -2.95 3.52
C GLU A 200 4.48 -1.55 3.08
N LEU A 201 5.43 -0.81 2.50
CA LEU A 201 5.20 0.48 1.85
C LEU A 201 4.98 0.20 0.37
N GLN A 202 3.81 0.58 -0.15
CA GLN A 202 3.53 0.53 -1.57
C GLN A 202 3.59 1.93 -2.18
N VAL A 203 4.21 2.02 -3.34
CA VAL A 203 4.28 3.23 -4.15
C VAL A 203 3.66 2.93 -5.51
N ALA A 204 2.65 3.72 -5.89
CA ALA A 204 2.02 3.70 -7.20
C ALA A 204 2.27 5.03 -7.91
N ILE A 205 2.38 4.98 -9.24
CA ILE A 205 2.47 6.16 -10.10
C ILE A 205 1.16 6.35 -10.85
N LYS A 206 0.67 7.59 -10.87
CA LYS A 206 -0.51 8.02 -11.60
C LYS A 206 -0.13 9.07 -12.64
N TYR A 207 -0.41 8.81 -13.91
CA TYR A 207 0.01 9.67 -15.03
C TYR A 207 -0.92 9.50 -16.23
N TRP A 208 -0.86 10.44 -17.18
CA TRP A 208 -1.49 10.28 -18.49
C TRP A 208 -0.64 9.39 -19.39
N SER A 209 -1.16 8.25 -19.82
CA SER A 209 -0.52 7.37 -20.79
C SER A 209 -0.75 7.89 -22.21
N PRO A 210 0.30 8.27 -22.96
CA PRO A 210 0.18 8.62 -24.36
C PRO A 210 -0.30 7.44 -25.22
N ILE A 211 0.02 6.20 -24.82
CA ILE A 211 -0.34 4.99 -25.56
C ILE A 211 -1.85 4.70 -25.45
N LYS A 212 -2.42 4.83 -24.25
CA LYS A 212 -3.84 4.54 -23.98
C LYS A 212 -4.74 5.77 -24.08
N GLU A 213 -4.16 6.96 -24.20
CA GLU A 213 -4.87 8.26 -24.20
C GLU A 213 -5.78 8.43 -22.97
N MET A 214 -5.32 7.99 -21.79
CA MET A 214 -6.04 8.12 -20.53
C MET A 214 -5.09 8.10 -19.33
N ILE A 215 -5.59 8.45 -18.16
CA ILE A 215 -4.92 8.32 -16.87
C ILE A 215 -4.83 6.84 -16.50
N ILE A 216 -3.61 6.43 -16.15
CA ILE A 216 -3.32 5.10 -15.62
C ILE A 216 -2.70 5.27 -14.25
N THR A 217 -3.19 4.49 -13.29
CA THR A 217 -2.47 4.24 -12.03
C THR A 217 -1.84 2.85 -12.12
N THR A 218 -0.53 2.76 -11.89
CA THR A 218 0.20 1.48 -11.93
C THR A 218 1.13 1.35 -10.74
N HIS A 219 1.37 0.11 -10.32
CA HIS A 219 2.39 -0.23 -9.33
C HIS A 219 3.75 0.29 -9.78
N LEU A 220 4.44 1.04 -8.91
CA LEU A 220 5.79 1.52 -9.16
C LEU A 220 6.80 0.64 -8.43
N GLU A 221 6.71 0.56 -7.10
CA GLU A 221 7.63 -0.23 -6.28
C GLU A 221 7.04 -0.56 -4.89
N THR A 222 7.39 -1.72 -4.34
CA THR A 222 7.07 -2.12 -2.95
C THR A 222 8.33 -2.26 -2.11
N PHE A 223 8.29 -1.73 -0.89
CA PHE A 223 9.37 -1.84 0.09
C PHE A 223 8.91 -2.52 1.39
N PHE A 224 9.76 -3.39 1.95
CA PHE A 224 9.59 -3.87 3.31
C PHE A 224 10.45 -3.03 4.26
N ILE A 225 9.79 -2.28 5.13
CA ILE A 225 10.44 -1.36 6.07
C ILE A 225 10.22 -1.84 7.51
N GLY A 226 11.19 -1.54 8.39
CA GLY A 226 11.08 -1.83 9.82
C GLY A 226 10.38 -0.70 10.59
N LYS A 227 10.77 0.54 10.28
CA LYS A 227 10.16 1.78 10.79
C LYS A 227 9.56 2.55 9.61
N ALA A 228 8.59 3.39 9.92
CA ALA A 228 7.92 4.25 8.97
C ALA A 228 7.95 5.69 9.50
N THR A 229 9.15 6.23 9.73
CA THR A 229 9.28 7.67 9.99
C THR A 229 9.11 8.46 8.69
N ALA A 230 8.96 9.77 8.78
CA ALA A 230 8.83 10.61 7.59
C ALA A 230 10.08 10.54 6.71
N GLU A 231 11.26 10.46 7.32
CA GLU A 231 12.56 10.35 6.65
C GLU A 231 12.71 8.98 5.96
N ASP A 232 12.29 7.89 6.61
CA ASP A 232 12.31 6.55 6.05
C ASP A 232 11.45 6.49 4.77
N ILE A 233 10.21 6.99 4.84
CA ILE A 233 9.28 7.00 3.71
C ILE A 233 9.79 7.93 2.61
N TYR A 234 10.21 9.15 2.96
CA TYR A 234 10.78 10.10 2.00
C TYR A 234 11.98 9.53 1.25
N SER A 235 12.88 8.83 1.95
CA SER A 235 14.03 8.15 1.34
C SER A 235 13.57 7.09 0.34
N LYS A 236 12.60 6.25 0.72
CA LYS A 236 12.06 5.19 -0.15
C LYS A 236 11.29 5.72 -1.36
N LEU A 237 10.59 6.85 -1.23
CA LEU A 237 9.96 7.52 -2.38
C LEU A 237 11.00 8.05 -3.38
N ASN A 238 12.13 8.57 -2.89
CA ASN A 238 13.22 8.98 -3.76
C ASN A 238 13.88 7.77 -4.44
N GLU A 239 14.14 6.70 -3.70
CA GLU A 239 14.65 5.43 -4.24
C GLU A 239 13.74 4.90 -5.37
N ALA A 240 12.43 4.89 -5.16
CA ALA A 240 11.47 4.49 -6.18
C ALA A 240 11.51 5.37 -7.43
N MET A 241 11.63 6.70 -7.26
CA MET A 241 11.77 7.62 -8.40
C MET A 241 13.09 7.41 -9.14
N ASP A 242 14.19 7.14 -8.44
CA ASP A 242 15.50 6.89 -9.04
C ASP A 242 15.52 5.57 -9.82
N ASN A 243 15.00 4.50 -9.23
CA ASN A 243 14.85 3.19 -9.87
C ASN A 243 13.98 3.29 -11.14
N ALA A 244 12.95 4.14 -11.11
CA ALA A 244 12.05 4.40 -12.22
C ALA A 244 12.54 5.46 -13.22
N GLN A 245 13.70 6.08 -12.99
CA GLN A 245 14.25 7.20 -13.79
C GLN A 245 13.27 8.38 -13.92
N LEU A 246 12.47 8.63 -12.89
CA LEU A 246 11.47 9.68 -12.85
C LEU A 246 12.09 11.06 -12.55
N SER A 247 11.76 12.03 -13.38
CA SER A 247 12.18 13.41 -13.17
C SER A 247 11.33 14.06 -12.08
N ARG A 248 11.98 14.55 -11.02
CA ARG A 248 11.33 15.36 -9.97
C ARG A 248 10.66 16.63 -10.53
N LYS A 249 11.12 17.12 -11.69
CA LYS A 249 10.52 18.27 -12.40
C LYS A 249 9.11 17.99 -12.90
N ARG A 250 8.74 16.70 -13.03
CA ARG A 250 7.44 16.24 -13.50
C ARG A 250 6.55 15.69 -12.38
N LEU A 251 7.00 15.78 -11.12
CA LEU A 251 6.20 15.40 -9.96
C LEU A 251 5.17 16.49 -9.65
N LEU A 252 3.89 16.12 -9.67
CA LEU A 252 2.77 17.03 -9.41
C LEU A 252 2.37 17.04 -7.93
N MET A 253 2.25 15.85 -7.35
CA MET A 253 1.61 15.67 -6.04
C MET A 253 2.03 14.34 -5.41
N LEU A 254 2.00 14.29 -4.08
CA LEU A 254 1.98 13.05 -3.30
C LEU A 254 0.55 12.74 -2.82
N GLY A 255 -0.04 11.65 -3.30
CA GLY A 255 -1.31 11.11 -2.83
C GLY A 255 -1.09 10.23 -1.61
N CYS A 256 -1.65 10.62 -0.47
CA CYS A 256 -1.57 9.86 0.78
C CYS A 256 -2.78 10.15 1.69
N ASP A 257 -2.91 9.39 2.76
CA ASP A 257 -3.87 9.65 3.83
C ASP A 257 -3.39 10.78 4.77
N GLY A 258 -4.16 11.03 5.84
CA GLY A 258 -4.01 12.21 6.71
C GLY A 258 -3.09 12.17 7.96
N PRO A 259 -2.34 11.11 8.31
CA PRO A 259 -1.44 11.09 9.46
C PRO A 259 -0.36 12.17 9.42
N ASN A 260 0.12 12.54 10.60
CA ASN A 260 1.16 13.56 10.74
C ASN A 260 2.48 13.15 10.07
N VAL A 261 2.79 11.85 10.03
CA VAL A 261 3.97 11.31 9.34
C VAL A 261 3.90 11.60 7.84
N ASN A 262 2.79 11.30 7.18
CA ASN A 262 2.65 11.49 5.73
C ASN A 262 2.60 12.97 5.34
N LYS A 263 2.02 13.83 6.20
CA LYS A 263 2.15 15.29 6.06
C LYS A 263 3.60 15.76 6.18
N ALA A 264 4.40 15.16 7.06
CA ALA A 264 5.81 15.48 7.19
C ALA A 264 6.61 15.03 5.96
N VAL A 265 6.30 13.88 5.36
CA VAL A 265 6.88 13.43 4.08
C VAL A 265 6.65 14.48 2.98
N THR A 266 5.43 15.01 2.86
CA THR A 266 5.11 16.07 1.88
C THR A 266 5.91 17.35 2.14
N ARG A 267 6.17 17.71 3.40
CA ARG A 267 7.04 18.85 3.74
C ARG A 267 8.47 18.60 3.29
N LEU A 268 9.06 17.45 3.64
CA LEU A 268 10.41 17.06 3.22
C LEU A 268 10.58 17.09 1.69
N MET A 269 9.59 16.59 0.95
CA MET A 269 9.60 16.63 -0.51
C MET A 269 9.53 18.06 -1.04
N ASN A 270 8.67 18.90 -0.48
CA ASN A 270 8.59 20.31 -0.87
C ASN A 270 9.89 21.08 -0.58
N ASP A 271 10.51 20.85 0.58
CA ASP A 271 11.77 21.50 0.96
C ASP A 271 12.89 21.12 -0.04
N SER A 272 12.97 19.84 -0.40
CA SER A 272 13.88 19.34 -1.43
C SER A 272 13.63 19.97 -2.81
N LEU A 273 12.37 20.10 -3.23
CA LEU A 273 12.01 20.73 -4.50
C LEU A 273 12.37 22.23 -4.52
N ILE A 274 12.17 22.95 -3.43
CA ILE A 274 12.53 24.36 -3.31
C ILE A 274 14.04 24.55 -3.41
N LEU A 275 14.83 23.70 -2.76
CA LEU A 275 16.30 23.72 -2.88
C LEU A 275 16.78 23.50 -4.32
N LEU A 276 15.99 22.79 -5.14
CA LEU A 276 16.23 22.60 -6.57
C LEU A 276 15.66 23.74 -7.46
N GLY A 277 15.19 24.83 -6.86
CA GLY A 277 14.58 25.97 -7.56
C GLY A 277 13.23 25.64 -8.20
N ARG A 278 12.48 24.67 -7.65
CA ARG A 278 11.18 24.23 -8.17
C ARG A 278 10.02 24.74 -7.33
N ARG A 279 8.84 24.80 -7.96
CA ARG A 279 7.58 25.07 -7.26
C ARG A 279 7.25 23.91 -6.33
N LYS A 280 6.52 24.21 -5.25
CA LYS A 280 5.93 23.22 -4.36
C LYS A 280 4.95 22.33 -5.12
N LEU A 281 4.72 21.12 -4.60
CA LEU A 281 3.70 20.20 -5.06
C LEU A 281 2.31 20.82 -4.98
N ALA A 282 1.41 20.39 -5.87
CA ALA A 282 0.01 20.74 -5.82
C ALA A 282 -0.63 20.20 -4.54
N ASP A 283 -1.40 21.05 -3.85
CA ASP A 283 -2.06 20.69 -2.60
C ASP A 283 -3.59 20.70 -2.79
N ILE A 284 -4.17 19.50 -2.71
CA ILE A 284 -5.62 19.26 -2.70
C ILE A 284 -6.04 18.54 -1.42
N GLY A 285 -5.24 18.64 -0.36
CA GLY A 285 -5.46 17.94 0.90
C GLY A 285 -5.14 16.45 0.85
N THR A 286 -5.59 15.73 1.87
CA THR A 286 -5.32 14.28 2.05
C THR A 286 -6.50 13.45 1.56
N CYS A 287 -6.37 12.12 1.56
CA CYS A 287 -7.40 11.20 1.09
C CYS A 287 -8.80 11.48 1.68
N ASN A 288 -9.73 11.92 0.82
CA ASN A 288 -11.11 12.24 1.22
C ASN A 288 -11.90 11.00 1.67
N ILE A 289 -11.58 9.80 1.16
CA ILE A 289 -12.19 8.54 1.60
C ILE A 289 -11.94 8.33 3.10
N HIS A 290 -10.69 8.49 3.54
CA HIS A 290 -10.30 8.40 4.95
C HIS A 290 -10.94 9.51 5.80
N THR A 291 -11.07 10.72 5.27
CA THR A 291 -11.72 11.81 5.99
C THR A 291 -13.22 11.55 6.19
N VAL A 292 -13.92 11.06 5.16
CA VAL A 292 -15.35 10.68 5.23
C VAL A 292 -15.53 9.49 6.18
N HIS A 293 -14.61 8.51 6.13
CA HIS A 293 -14.54 7.40 7.08
C HIS A 293 -14.47 7.90 8.52
N ASN A 294 -13.52 8.79 8.81
CA ASN A 294 -13.31 9.33 10.15
C ASN A 294 -14.49 10.21 10.61
N ALA A 295 -15.18 10.89 9.69
CA ALA A 295 -16.39 11.64 10.01
C ALA A 295 -17.50 10.71 10.53
N PHE A 296 -17.71 9.57 9.86
CA PHE A 296 -18.69 8.58 10.29
C PHE A 296 -18.32 7.97 11.65
N LEU A 297 -17.06 7.59 11.87
CA LEU A 297 -16.62 7.04 13.16
C LEU A 297 -16.85 8.02 14.32
N LYS A 298 -16.51 9.30 14.14
CA LYS A 298 -16.77 10.33 15.16
C LYS A 298 -18.26 10.56 15.39
N ALA A 299 -19.06 10.50 14.34
CA ALA A 299 -20.51 10.59 14.45
C ALA A 299 -21.08 9.39 15.22
N LEU A 300 -20.55 8.19 15.00
CA LEU A 300 -20.97 6.97 15.71
C LEU A 300 -20.63 7.04 17.20
N MET A 301 -19.45 7.57 17.56
CA MET A 301 -19.08 7.81 18.96
C MET A 301 -20.08 8.69 19.70
N GLU A 302 -20.63 9.71 19.03
CA GLU A 302 -21.63 10.63 19.59
C GLU A 302 -23.05 10.05 19.63
N PHE A 303 -23.36 9.11 18.72
CA PHE A 303 -24.61 8.36 18.75
C PHE A 303 -24.63 7.33 19.89
N GLY A 304 -23.47 6.74 20.16
CA GLY A 304 -23.28 5.61 21.07
C GLY A 304 -22.79 4.39 20.31
N GLU A 305 -21.75 3.73 20.83
CA GLU A 305 -21.14 2.55 20.22
C GLU A 305 -21.93 1.25 20.50
N SER A 306 -23.11 1.35 21.14
CA SER A 306 -23.99 0.22 21.49
C SER A 306 -24.30 -0.69 20.31
N VAL A 307 -24.61 -0.11 19.14
CA VAL A 307 -24.89 -0.85 17.91
C VAL A 307 -23.64 -1.57 17.38
N SER A 308 -22.49 -0.88 17.41
CA SER A 308 -21.20 -1.45 16.97
C SER A 308 -20.82 -2.65 17.84
N ASP A 309 -20.90 -2.48 19.16
CA ASP A 309 -20.61 -3.51 20.14
C ASP A 309 -21.57 -4.69 20.00
N PHE A 310 -22.86 -4.43 19.78
CA PHE A 310 -23.86 -5.47 19.57
C PHE A 310 -23.55 -6.34 18.34
N ILE A 311 -23.22 -5.71 17.21
CA ILE A 311 -22.87 -6.43 15.96
C ILE A 311 -21.59 -7.25 16.15
N PHE A 312 -20.60 -6.72 16.88
CA PHE A 312 -19.40 -7.47 17.22
C PHE A 312 -19.70 -8.67 18.14
N GLN A 313 -20.50 -8.45 19.17
CA GLN A 313 -20.89 -9.47 20.15
C GLN A 313 -21.69 -10.60 19.53
N ILE A 314 -22.66 -10.29 18.66
CA ILE A 314 -23.48 -11.30 18.01
C ILE A 314 -22.66 -12.18 17.07
N HIS A 315 -21.75 -11.59 16.27
CA HIS A 315 -20.83 -12.38 15.45
C HIS A 315 -19.99 -13.33 16.32
N ASN A 316 -19.35 -12.81 17.37
CA ASN A 316 -18.48 -13.61 18.24
C ASN A 316 -19.25 -14.67 19.05
N PHE A 317 -20.56 -14.49 19.27
CA PHE A 317 -21.38 -15.52 19.90
C PHE A 317 -21.48 -16.78 19.02
N PHE A 318 -21.45 -16.63 17.70
CA PHE A 318 -21.55 -17.77 16.79
C PHE A 318 -20.21 -18.20 16.19
N ASP A 319 -19.21 -17.32 16.16
CA ASP A 319 -17.90 -17.58 15.57
C ASP A 319 -17.17 -18.74 16.27
N GLY A 320 -16.80 -19.77 15.51
CA GLY A 320 -16.16 -20.98 16.03
C GLY A 320 -17.08 -21.97 16.76
N TRP A 321 -18.41 -21.79 16.74
CA TRP A 321 -19.35 -22.66 17.46
C TRP A 321 -20.42 -23.29 16.52
N PRO A 322 -20.10 -24.39 15.80
CA PRO A 322 -21.02 -25.02 14.84
C PRO A 322 -22.36 -25.44 15.44
N ALA A 323 -22.38 -25.96 16.67
CA ALA A 323 -23.63 -26.36 17.34
C ALA A 323 -24.61 -25.18 17.51
N ARG A 324 -24.12 -23.96 17.76
CA ARG A 324 -24.96 -22.76 17.84
C ARG A 324 -25.57 -22.42 16.48
N TRP A 325 -24.83 -22.66 15.39
CA TRP A 325 -25.34 -22.45 14.03
C TRP A 325 -26.42 -23.45 13.66
N GLU A 326 -26.21 -24.74 13.93
CA GLU A 326 -27.20 -25.78 13.65
C GLU A 326 -28.53 -25.50 14.38
N GLU A 327 -28.47 -25.11 15.66
CA GLU A 327 -29.66 -24.72 16.43
C GLU A 327 -30.34 -23.45 15.89
N TYR A 328 -29.55 -22.49 15.41
CA TYR A 328 -30.05 -21.23 14.88
C TYR A 328 -30.68 -21.41 13.50
N GLU A 329 -30.12 -22.25 12.63
CA GLU A 329 -30.65 -22.59 11.30
C GLU A 329 -32.06 -23.18 11.41
N ILE A 330 -32.34 -24.03 12.41
CA ILE A 330 -33.70 -24.54 12.69
C ILE A 330 -34.69 -23.39 12.96
N ILE A 331 -34.25 -22.33 13.65
CA ILE A 331 -35.09 -21.16 13.93
C ILE A 331 -35.26 -20.29 12.69
N GLN A 332 -34.19 -20.12 11.88
CA GLN A 332 -34.26 -19.42 10.60
C GLN A 332 -35.27 -20.08 9.67
N ASP A 333 -35.20 -21.41 9.52
CA ASP A 333 -36.15 -22.20 8.72
C ASP A 333 -37.58 -22.06 9.25
N LYS A 334 -37.78 -22.17 10.57
CA LYS A 334 -39.11 -22.00 11.20
C LYS A 334 -39.72 -20.62 10.94
N LEU A 335 -38.90 -19.58 10.85
CA LEU A 335 -39.32 -18.20 10.61
C LEU A 335 -39.28 -17.82 9.11
N ASN A 336 -38.95 -18.77 8.23
CA ASN A 336 -38.81 -18.57 6.79
C ASN A 336 -37.83 -17.42 6.44
N LEU A 337 -36.70 -17.36 7.17
CA LEU A 337 -35.62 -16.41 6.92
C LEU A 337 -34.49 -17.09 6.10
N PRO A 338 -33.70 -16.32 5.33
CA PRO A 338 -32.52 -16.87 4.67
C PRO A 338 -31.52 -17.42 5.69
N ASN A 339 -30.91 -18.58 5.39
CA ASN A 339 -29.88 -19.23 6.21
C ASN A 339 -28.53 -18.55 6.06
N HIS A 340 -28.50 -17.26 6.40
CA HIS A 340 -27.33 -16.40 6.35
C HIS A 340 -26.64 -16.34 7.70
N ARG A 341 -25.31 -16.35 7.68
CA ARG A 341 -24.47 -16.18 8.88
C ARG A 341 -24.22 -14.71 9.22
N PHE A 342 -23.83 -14.39 10.45
CA PHE A 342 -23.49 -13.02 10.82
C PHE A 342 -22.18 -12.57 10.15
N ILE A 343 -22.11 -11.31 9.76
CA ILE A 343 -20.92 -10.72 9.11
C ILE A 343 -20.03 -10.11 10.19
N LYS A 344 -18.72 -10.40 10.12
CA LYS A 344 -17.74 -9.80 11.02
C LYS A 344 -17.62 -8.29 10.78
N HIS A 345 -17.98 -7.50 11.78
CA HIS A 345 -17.65 -6.08 11.83
C HIS A 345 -16.26 -5.86 12.44
N VAL A 346 -15.46 -4.97 11.84
CA VAL A 346 -14.17 -4.53 12.37
C VAL A 346 -14.25 -3.02 12.60
N SER A 347 -14.03 -2.57 13.84
CA SER A 347 -14.19 -1.16 14.24
C SER A 347 -13.25 -0.21 13.49
N SER A 348 -12.05 -0.68 13.11
CA SER A 348 -11.11 0.08 12.27
C SER A 348 -11.52 0.14 10.78
N ARG A 349 -12.59 -0.55 10.37
CA ARG A 349 -13.12 -0.57 8.99
C ARG A 349 -14.65 -0.44 9.01
N TRP A 350 -15.18 0.77 9.24
CA TRP A 350 -16.64 1.01 9.30
C TRP A 350 -17.42 0.56 8.06
N LEU A 351 -16.79 0.42 6.89
CA LEU A 351 -17.46 -0.12 5.70
C LEU A 351 -18.05 -1.53 5.93
N THR A 352 -17.52 -2.28 6.90
CA THR A 352 -18.09 -3.57 7.33
C THR A 352 -19.36 -3.43 8.17
N MET A 353 -19.60 -2.24 8.76
CA MET A 353 -20.75 -1.97 9.64
C MET A 353 -22.07 -2.06 8.89
N GLY A 354 -22.17 -1.42 7.71
CA GLY A 354 -23.41 -1.38 6.93
C GLY A 354 -23.96 -2.77 6.62
N PRO A 355 -23.18 -3.61 5.90
CA PRO A 355 -23.60 -4.97 5.59
C PRO A 355 -23.87 -5.82 6.84
N ALA A 356 -23.08 -5.65 7.91
CA ALA A 356 -23.29 -6.39 9.16
C ALA A 356 -24.57 -5.98 9.89
N ALA A 357 -24.87 -4.67 9.95
CA ALA A 357 -26.09 -4.13 10.51
C ALA A 357 -27.32 -4.54 9.68
N GLU A 358 -27.23 -4.51 8.34
CA GLU A 358 -28.28 -5.01 7.44
C GLU A 358 -28.55 -6.51 7.67
N ARG A 359 -27.49 -7.33 7.81
CA ARG A 359 -27.62 -8.75 8.15
C ARG A 359 -28.29 -8.96 9.51
N VAL A 360 -27.97 -8.13 10.50
CA VAL A 360 -28.62 -8.19 11.82
C VAL A 360 -30.11 -7.80 11.73
N LEU A 361 -30.47 -6.82 10.91
CA LEU A 361 -31.88 -6.45 10.70
C LEU A 361 -32.67 -7.52 9.96
N GLU A 362 -32.08 -8.15 8.94
CA GLU A 362 -32.65 -9.30 8.23
C GLU A 362 -32.96 -10.45 9.21
N GLN A 363 -32.02 -10.74 10.10
CA GLN A 363 -32.10 -11.84 11.06
C GLN A 363 -32.80 -11.46 12.38
N TRP A 364 -33.30 -10.22 12.50
CA TRP A 364 -33.85 -9.69 13.75
C TRP A 364 -34.92 -10.59 14.40
N PRO A 365 -35.92 -11.14 13.68
CA PRO A 365 -36.90 -12.03 14.28
C PRO A 365 -36.28 -13.30 14.88
N ALA A 366 -35.33 -13.92 14.17
CA ALA A 366 -34.61 -15.11 14.66
C ALA A 366 -33.71 -14.79 15.84
N ILE A 367 -33.05 -13.62 15.86
CA ILE A 367 -32.26 -13.16 17.02
C ILE A 367 -33.16 -13.08 18.26
N ILE A 368 -34.32 -12.43 18.15
CA ILE A 368 -35.27 -12.32 19.26
C ILE A 368 -35.71 -13.71 19.72
N GLU A 369 -36.18 -14.58 18.83
CA GLU A 369 -36.64 -15.94 19.18
C GLU A 369 -35.51 -16.76 19.86
N TYR A 370 -34.30 -16.72 19.33
CA TYR A 370 -33.19 -17.50 19.84
C TYR A 370 -32.71 -17.03 21.21
N PHE A 371 -32.46 -15.73 21.39
CA PHE A 371 -31.91 -15.19 22.64
C PHE A 371 -32.96 -15.04 23.75
N THR A 372 -34.25 -14.86 23.42
CA THR A 372 -35.31 -14.67 24.44
C THR A 372 -36.13 -15.93 24.73
N LYS A 373 -36.23 -16.89 23.79
CA LYS A 373 -37.05 -18.09 23.99
C LYS A 373 -36.27 -19.40 23.92
N HIS A 374 -35.28 -19.52 23.03
CA HIS A 374 -34.54 -20.78 22.87
C HIS A 374 -33.46 -20.94 23.95
N LEU A 375 -32.55 -19.99 24.07
CA LEU A 375 -31.41 -20.07 24.99
C LEU A 375 -31.79 -20.12 26.48
N PRO A 376 -32.75 -19.31 26.98
CA PRO A 376 -33.14 -19.36 28.39
C PRO A 376 -33.68 -20.72 28.85
N LYS A 377 -34.26 -21.52 27.94
CA LYS A 377 -34.76 -22.88 28.25
C LYS A 377 -33.63 -23.85 28.59
N LYS A 378 -32.39 -23.58 28.17
CA LYS A 378 -31.26 -24.50 28.36
C LYS A 378 -30.49 -24.28 29.67
N GLN A 379 -30.83 -23.28 30.51
CA GLN A 379 -30.16 -22.96 31.80
C GLN A 379 -28.61 -22.87 31.79
N THR A 380 -27.94 -22.91 30.63
CA THR A 380 -26.48 -23.13 30.55
C THR A 380 -25.62 -21.94 30.10
N ASN A 381 -26.21 -20.84 29.60
CA ASN A 381 -25.41 -19.73 29.05
C ASN A 381 -25.43 -18.47 29.94
N THR A 382 -24.57 -18.46 30.96
CA THR A 382 -24.28 -17.30 31.83
C THR A 382 -23.19 -16.36 31.29
N SER A 383 -22.72 -16.57 30.06
CA SER A 383 -21.63 -15.77 29.48
C SER A 383 -21.97 -14.27 29.45
N GLN A 384 -20.98 -13.42 29.72
CA GLN A 384 -21.17 -11.97 29.65
C GLN A 384 -21.62 -11.52 28.26
N ASN A 385 -21.17 -12.21 27.20
CA ASN A 385 -21.58 -11.94 25.82
C ASN A 385 -23.09 -12.14 25.62
N PHE A 386 -23.64 -13.26 26.11
CA PHE A 386 -25.09 -13.49 26.08
C PHE A 386 -25.87 -12.40 26.83
N LYS A 387 -25.43 -12.03 28.04
CA LYS A 387 -26.08 -10.99 28.84
C LYS A 387 -26.10 -9.65 28.11
N ASN A 388 -25.00 -9.27 27.47
CA ASN A 388 -24.92 -8.01 26.73
C ASN A 388 -25.86 -8.02 25.51
N ILE A 389 -25.89 -9.10 24.73
CA ILE A 389 -26.81 -9.28 23.59
C ILE A 389 -28.26 -9.21 24.08
N TYR A 390 -28.60 -9.98 25.13
CA TYR A 390 -29.94 -10.02 25.71
C TYR A 390 -30.39 -8.65 26.23
N ASN A 391 -29.49 -7.92 26.92
CA ASN A 391 -29.81 -6.59 27.43
C ASN A 391 -30.04 -5.59 26.28
N PHE A 392 -29.26 -5.67 25.21
CA PHE A 392 -29.42 -4.79 24.05
C PHE A 392 -30.74 -5.04 23.32
N ILE A 393 -31.06 -6.30 22.95
CA ILE A 393 -32.28 -6.61 22.19
C ILE A 393 -33.58 -6.31 22.95
N ASN A 394 -33.54 -6.28 24.27
CA ASN A 394 -34.69 -5.94 25.12
C ASN A 394 -34.90 -4.43 25.28
N GLN A 395 -33.99 -3.59 24.79
CA GLN A 395 -34.24 -2.16 24.72
C GLN A 395 -35.29 -1.85 23.66
N LYS A 396 -36.29 -1.05 24.01
CA LYS A 396 -37.43 -0.75 23.14
C LYS A 396 -37.02 -0.14 21.78
N LEU A 397 -35.93 0.63 21.78
CA LEU A 397 -35.40 1.32 20.60
C LEU A 397 -34.16 0.67 19.98
N ALA A 398 -33.73 -0.52 20.41
CA ALA A 398 -32.52 -1.17 19.85
C ALA A 398 -32.62 -1.40 18.34
N LYS A 399 -33.78 -1.85 17.86
CA LYS A 399 -34.02 -2.02 16.42
C LYS A 399 -33.93 -0.69 15.68
N ALA A 400 -34.49 0.39 16.26
CA ALA A 400 -34.42 1.73 15.69
C ALA A 400 -32.99 2.28 15.65
N GLU A 401 -32.16 1.99 16.66
CA GLU A 401 -30.73 2.35 16.67
C GLU A 401 -29.97 1.68 15.52
N ILE A 402 -30.20 0.39 15.27
CA ILE A 402 -29.57 -0.33 14.15
C ILE A 402 -30.06 0.22 12.80
N MET A 403 -31.37 0.45 12.66
CA MET A 403 -31.95 1.03 11.44
C MET A 403 -31.39 2.42 11.13
N PHE A 404 -31.21 3.26 12.15
CA PHE A 404 -30.57 4.56 12.00
C PHE A 404 -29.12 4.42 11.52
N VAL A 405 -28.34 3.52 12.11
CA VAL A 405 -26.95 3.27 11.69
C VAL A 405 -26.90 2.85 10.22
N VAL A 406 -27.78 1.94 9.78
CA VAL A 406 -27.87 1.53 8.36
C VAL A 406 -28.20 2.72 7.45
N SER A 407 -29.21 3.52 7.80
CA SER A 407 -29.60 4.71 7.04
C SER A 407 -28.46 5.73 6.95
N SER A 408 -27.75 5.94 8.07
CA SER A 408 -26.60 6.85 8.13
C SER A 408 -25.45 6.37 7.26
N VAL A 409 -25.03 5.11 7.41
CA VAL A 409 -23.93 4.48 6.64
C VAL A 409 -24.13 4.67 5.14
N LYS A 410 -25.35 4.50 4.63
CA LYS A 410 -25.67 4.64 3.19
C LYS A 410 -25.26 6.01 2.62
N MET A 411 -25.40 7.09 3.39
CA MET A 411 -25.01 8.43 2.95
C MET A 411 -23.50 8.55 2.74
N PHE A 412 -22.70 7.98 3.64
CA PHE A 412 -21.23 8.00 3.56
C PHE A 412 -20.72 7.02 2.50
N VAL A 413 -21.28 5.81 2.43
CA VAL A 413 -20.88 4.76 1.47
C VAL A 413 -21.08 5.23 0.03
N LYS A 414 -22.16 5.98 -0.24
CA LYS A 414 -22.40 6.55 -1.58
C LYS A 414 -21.22 7.39 -2.07
N VAL A 415 -20.63 8.21 -1.19
CA VAL A 415 -19.53 9.12 -1.53
C VAL A 415 -18.18 8.42 -1.52
N THR A 416 -17.91 7.54 -0.54
CA THR A 416 -16.66 6.77 -0.55
C THR A 416 -16.60 5.80 -1.73
N GLY A 417 -17.69 5.12 -2.05
CA GLY A 417 -17.81 4.26 -3.23
C GLY A 417 -17.62 5.03 -4.53
N PHE A 418 -18.11 6.28 -4.60
CA PHE A 418 -17.86 7.15 -5.76
C PHE A 418 -16.36 7.43 -5.93
N PHE A 419 -15.65 7.84 -4.88
CA PHE A 419 -14.20 8.11 -4.94
C PHE A 419 -13.31 6.85 -4.98
N GLN A 420 -13.88 5.66 -4.86
CA GLN A 420 -13.16 4.40 -5.05
C GLN A 420 -13.06 4.00 -6.54
N ARG A 421 -13.67 4.72 -7.48
CA ARG A 421 -13.58 4.40 -8.91
C ARG A 421 -12.15 4.63 -9.46
N GLU A 422 -11.80 3.93 -10.53
CA GLU A 422 -10.45 4.02 -11.14
C GLU A 422 -10.27 5.25 -12.04
N GLU A 423 -11.36 5.83 -12.56
CA GLU A 423 -11.29 7.02 -13.41
C GLU A 423 -10.88 8.29 -12.62
N PRO A 424 -10.32 9.32 -13.26
CA PRO A 424 -9.90 10.53 -12.56
C PRO A 424 -11.11 11.39 -12.14
N LEU A 425 -11.36 11.44 -10.82
CA LEU A 425 -12.51 12.15 -10.22
C LEU A 425 -12.18 13.51 -9.59
N VAL A 426 -11.00 14.07 -9.85
CA VAL A 426 -10.53 15.33 -9.25
C VAL A 426 -11.48 16.52 -9.48
N HIS A 427 -12.16 16.51 -10.63
CA HIS A 427 -13.14 17.52 -11.04
C HIS A 427 -14.48 17.45 -10.30
N MET A 428 -14.75 16.34 -9.59
CA MET A 428 -16.00 16.10 -8.87
C MET A 428 -15.85 16.22 -7.35
N ILE A 429 -14.61 16.27 -6.82
CA ILE A 429 -14.32 16.22 -5.38
C ILE A 429 -15.14 17.27 -4.61
N HIS A 430 -15.00 18.54 -4.98
CA HIS A 430 -15.65 19.63 -4.25
C HIS A 430 -17.18 19.53 -4.29
N GLU A 431 -17.76 19.12 -5.42
CA GLU A 431 -19.21 19.01 -5.56
C GLU A 431 -19.78 17.84 -4.76
N GLU A 432 -19.17 16.67 -4.82
CA GLU A 432 -19.65 15.47 -4.11
C GLU A 432 -19.50 15.61 -2.58
N LEU A 433 -18.41 16.21 -2.09
CA LEU A 433 -18.27 16.52 -0.67
C LEU A 433 -19.31 17.54 -0.21
N LYS A 434 -19.55 18.59 -1.01
CA LYS A 434 -20.58 19.59 -0.71
C LYS A 434 -21.98 18.97 -0.70
N LYS A 435 -22.27 18.05 -1.63
CA LYS A 435 -23.52 17.27 -1.65
C LYS A 435 -23.69 16.43 -0.40
N LEU A 436 -22.63 15.76 0.08
CA LEU A 436 -22.67 15.00 1.34
C LEU A 436 -23.04 15.90 2.51
N VAL A 437 -22.31 17.00 2.70
CA VAL A 437 -22.55 17.91 3.83
C VAL A 437 -23.96 18.50 3.74
N ARG A 438 -24.42 18.93 2.55
CA ARG A 438 -25.80 19.40 2.36
C ARG A 438 -26.84 18.34 2.69
N THR A 439 -26.60 17.09 2.27
CA THR A 439 -27.51 15.97 2.54
C THR A 439 -27.67 15.76 4.03
N ILE A 440 -26.59 15.84 4.80
CA ILE A 440 -26.63 15.69 6.26
C ILE A 440 -27.24 16.93 6.92
N PHE A 441 -26.86 18.15 6.52
CA PHE A 441 -27.44 19.41 7.01
C PHE A 441 -28.96 19.44 6.89
N ASN A 442 -29.48 19.03 5.73
CA ASN A 442 -30.92 19.01 5.48
C ASN A 442 -31.69 18.03 6.39
N ARG A 443 -31.00 17.18 7.18
CA ARG A 443 -31.64 16.30 8.17
C ARG A 443 -31.90 16.99 9.51
N PHE A 444 -31.16 18.04 9.87
CA PHE A 444 -31.22 18.64 11.22
C PHE A 444 -31.11 20.17 11.27
N CYS A 445 -30.83 20.85 10.15
CA CYS A 445 -30.79 22.30 10.04
C CYS A 445 -31.94 22.84 9.19
N VAL A 446 -32.37 24.07 9.48
CA VAL A 446 -33.29 24.83 8.63
C VAL A 446 -32.67 25.13 7.26
N LYS A 447 -33.51 25.29 6.23
CA LYS A 447 -33.07 25.55 4.84
C LYS A 447 -32.22 26.82 4.68
N SER A 448 -32.36 27.80 5.57
CA SER A 448 -31.60 29.05 5.55
C SER A 448 -30.20 28.92 6.17
N ALA A 449 -29.86 27.79 6.77
CA ALA A 449 -28.56 27.57 7.38
C ALA A 449 -27.45 27.57 6.32
N PRO A 450 -26.35 28.33 6.50
CA PRO A 450 -25.21 28.25 5.60
C PRO A 450 -24.56 26.86 5.71
N THR A 451 -24.25 26.22 4.57
CA THR A 451 -23.56 24.91 4.56
C THR A 451 -22.06 25.07 4.84
N SER A 452 -21.73 25.55 6.04
CA SER A 452 -20.39 25.87 6.50
C SER A 452 -20.32 25.72 8.02
N VAL A 453 -19.16 25.98 8.62
CA VAL A 453 -18.97 25.86 10.08
C VAL A 453 -19.93 26.79 10.83
N GLU A 454 -20.24 27.96 10.27
CA GLU A 454 -21.18 28.94 10.85
C GLU A 454 -22.62 28.39 10.94
N GLY A 455 -22.97 27.45 10.06
CA GLY A 455 -24.28 26.79 10.07
C GLY A 455 -24.43 25.70 11.13
N LEU A 456 -23.33 25.26 11.75
CA LEU A 456 -23.33 24.36 12.90
C LEU A 456 -23.55 25.15 14.20
N ASN A 457 -24.59 25.97 14.21
CA ASN A 457 -25.01 26.76 15.36
C ASN A 457 -26.43 26.35 15.74
N GLU A 458 -26.70 26.20 17.03
CA GLU A 458 -27.99 25.74 17.54
C GLU A 458 -29.18 26.61 17.07
N LYS A 459 -28.95 27.89 16.77
CA LYS A 459 -29.97 28.79 16.20
C LYS A 459 -30.53 28.33 14.85
N TYR A 460 -29.78 27.49 14.12
CA TYR A 460 -30.17 26.95 12.83
C TYR A 460 -30.72 25.52 12.92
N TYR A 461 -30.72 24.90 14.09
CA TYR A 461 -31.20 23.53 14.24
C TYR A 461 -32.72 23.49 14.26
N VAL A 462 -33.29 22.50 13.59
CA VAL A 462 -34.73 22.23 13.66
C VAL A 462 -35.07 21.66 15.05
N PRO A 463 -36.32 21.82 15.53
CA PRO A 463 -36.80 21.10 16.70
C PRO A 463 -36.56 19.58 16.58
N LEU A 464 -36.35 18.90 17.70
CA LEU A 464 -35.98 17.47 17.68
C LEU A 464 -36.99 16.60 16.92
N GLN A 465 -38.29 16.89 17.02
CA GLN A 465 -39.33 16.15 16.29
C GLN A 465 -39.25 16.30 14.76
N ASP A 466 -38.66 17.41 14.29
CA ASP A 466 -38.58 17.78 12.87
C ASP A 466 -37.30 17.26 12.22
N ILE A 467 -36.42 16.61 12.99
CA ILE A 467 -35.25 15.91 12.45
C ILE A 467 -35.73 14.85 11.46
N VAL A 468 -35.13 14.84 10.26
CA VAL A 468 -35.55 13.97 9.17
C VAL A 468 -34.97 12.57 9.35
N LEU A 469 -35.85 11.61 9.67
CA LEU A 469 -35.56 10.18 9.77
C LEU A 469 -36.37 9.39 8.72
N GLU A 470 -36.01 8.13 8.49
CA GLU A 470 -36.83 7.20 7.70
C GLU A 470 -38.14 6.88 8.42
N ASP A 471 -39.23 6.68 7.66
CA ASP A 471 -40.59 6.50 8.19
C ASP A 471 -40.68 5.30 9.14
N SER A 472 -39.99 4.20 8.80
CA SER A 472 -39.91 3.00 9.62
C SER A 472 -39.26 3.22 10.99
N ILE A 473 -38.38 4.22 11.13
CA ILE A 473 -37.80 4.62 12.42
C ILE A 473 -38.83 5.47 13.20
N ARG A 474 -39.57 6.35 12.51
CA ARG A 474 -40.61 7.19 13.14
C ARG A 474 -41.72 6.33 13.76
N GLU A 475 -42.19 5.32 13.04
CA GLU A 475 -43.18 4.36 13.54
C GLU A 475 -42.74 3.70 14.85
N LEU A 476 -41.47 3.29 14.96
CA LEU A 476 -40.92 2.71 16.19
C LEU A 476 -40.84 3.74 17.34
N LEU A 477 -40.51 4.99 17.02
CA LEU A 477 -40.43 6.08 18.00
C LEU A 477 -41.81 6.47 18.55
N GLU A 478 -42.88 6.37 17.76
CA GLU A 478 -44.26 6.63 18.21
C GLU A 478 -44.71 5.66 19.30
N THR A 479 -44.22 4.42 19.27
CA THR A 479 -44.53 3.41 20.30
C THR A 479 -43.69 3.56 21.57
N ALA A 480 -42.62 4.37 21.54
CA ALA A 480 -41.66 4.50 22.65
C ALA A 480 -42.12 5.50 23.72
N GLN A 481 -41.53 5.41 24.93
CA GLN A 481 -41.76 6.43 25.95
C GLN A 481 -41.12 7.76 25.54
N GLU A 482 -41.72 8.87 25.97
CA GLU A 482 -41.24 10.22 25.65
C GLU A 482 -39.75 10.40 25.97
N ARG A 483 -39.32 9.92 27.14
CA ARG A 483 -37.93 10.00 27.58
C ARG A 483 -36.99 9.31 26.58
N ASP A 484 -37.27 8.07 26.22
CA ASP A 484 -36.43 7.28 25.30
C ASP A 484 -36.39 7.91 23.91
N ARG A 485 -37.53 8.41 23.43
CA ARG A 485 -37.65 9.12 22.16
C ARG A 485 -36.78 10.37 22.12
N VAL A 486 -36.85 11.21 23.15
CA VAL A 486 -36.03 12.42 23.27
C VAL A 486 -34.55 12.07 23.35
N THR A 487 -34.16 11.04 24.11
CA THR A 487 -32.77 10.57 24.19
C THR A 487 -32.26 10.09 22.83
N PHE A 488 -33.06 9.31 22.10
CA PHE A 488 -32.71 8.85 20.75
C PHE A 488 -32.51 10.03 19.78
N LEU A 489 -33.44 10.99 19.74
CA LEU A 489 -33.34 12.14 18.85
C LEU A 489 -32.13 13.04 19.18
N HIS A 490 -31.76 13.16 20.46
CA HIS A 490 -30.51 13.82 20.85
C HIS A 490 -29.28 13.10 20.30
N LYS A 491 -29.22 11.77 20.43
CA LYS A 491 -28.13 10.97 19.85
C LYS A 491 -28.03 11.18 18.33
N VAL A 492 -29.16 11.14 17.63
CA VAL A 492 -29.23 11.40 16.17
C VAL A 492 -28.72 12.79 15.82
N LYS A 493 -29.19 13.83 16.53
CA LYS A 493 -28.73 15.20 16.32
C LYS A 493 -27.22 15.30 16.49
N ASN A 494 -26.69 14.78 17.60
CA ASN A 494 -25.27 14.83 17.92
C ASN A 494 -24.43 14.08 16.87
N HIS A 495 -24.91 12.93 16.40
CA HIS A 495 -24.33 12.20 15.28
C HIS A 495 -24.18 13.08 14.03
N TYR A 496 -25.27 13.72 13.57
CA TYR A 496 -25.21 14.56 12.37
C TYR A 496 -24.34 15.81 12.55
N VAL A 497 -24.41 16.47 13.71
CA VAL A 497 -23.55 17.62 14.03
C VAL A 497 -22.07 17.22 14.00
N ALA A 498 -21.72 16.10 14.64
CA ALA A 498 -20.35 15.62 14.71
C ALA A 498 -19.80 15.19 13.34
N ALA A 499 -20.61 14.51 12.53
CA ALA A 499 -20.27 14.19 11.13
C ALA A 499 -19.95 15.46 10.34
N CYS A 500 -20.86 16.43 10.32
CA CYS A 500 -20.70 17.67 9.58
C CYS A 500 -19.50 18.49 10.09
N LYS A 501 -19.32 18.59 11.41
CA LYS A 501 -18.17 19.27 12.03
C LYS A 501 -16.85 18.67 11.55
N HIS A 502 -16.76 17.34 11.48
CA HIS A 502 -15.55 16.69 10.98
C HIS A 502 -15.36 16.92 9.48
N LEU A 503 -16.41 16.76 8.67
CA LEU A 503 -16.34 16.95 7.22
C LEU A 503 -15.92 18.38 6.87
N LEU A 504 -16.55 19.39 7.47
CA LEU A 504 -16.26 20.79 7.21
C LEU A 504 -14.85 21.20 7.66
N THR A 505 -14.27 20.57 8.68
CA THR A 505 -12.96 20.96 9.23
C THR A 505 -11.77 20.18 8.67
N LYS A 506 -12.00 19.00 8.07
CA LYS A 506 -10.94 18.08 7.66
C LYS A 506 -10.96 17.67 6.20
N THR A 507 -12.07 17.88 5.48
CA THR A 507 -12.11 17.56 4.05
C THR A 507 -11.37 18.61 3.23
N SER A 508 -11.15 18.28 1.98
CA SER A 508 -10.47 19.17 1.05
C SER A 508 -11.34 20.31 0.49
N MET A 509 -12.57 20.53 0.99
CA MET A 509 -13.50 21.51 0.43
C MET A 509 -12.99 22.96 0.45
N ASP A 510 -12.12 23.30 1.41
CA ASP A 510 -11.57 24.66 1.53
C ASP A 510 -10.39 24.92 0.60
N TYR A 511 -9.82 23.87 0.00
CA TYR A 511 -8.68 24.00 -0.92
C TYR A 511 -9.14 24.64 -2.23
N SER A 512 -8.54 25.79 -2.53
CA SER A 512 -8.90 26.61 -3.69
C SER A 512 -8.74 25.85 -5.01
N LEU A 513 -7.68 25.05 -5.15
CA LEU A 513 -7.41 24.26 -6.35
C LEU A 513 -8.60 23.35 -6.73
N ILE A 514 -9.24 22.70 -5.76
CA ILE A 514 -10.34 21.76 -6.03
C ILE A 514 -11.58 22.49 -6.54
N LYS A 515 -11.81 23.73 -6.09
CA LYS A 515 -12.88 24.58 -6.61
C LYS A 515 -12.66 24.87 -8.09
N TYR A 516 -11.43 25.20 -8.47
CA TYR A 516 -11.07 25.47 -9.87
C TYR A 516 -11.10 24.20 -10.74
N LEU A 517 -10.64 23.05 -10.22
CA LEU A 517 -10.67 21.76 -10.94
C LEU A 517 -12.07 21.33 -11.40
N ALA A 518 -13.13 21.90 -10.81
CA ALA A 518 -14.49 21.69 -11.28
C ALA A 518 -14.72 22.12 -12.74
N ILE A 519 -13.94 23.08 -13.26
CA ILE A 519 -14.02 23.52 -14.67
C ILE A 519 -13.64 22.42 -15.66
N LEU A 520 -12.91 21.39 -15.20
CA LEU A 520 -12.62 20.23 -16.03
C LEU A 520 -13.90 19.48 -16.41
N ASN A 521 -14.96 19.57 -15.60
CA ASN A 521 -16.26 19.00 -15.92
C ASN A 521 -16.87 19.75 -17.12
N PRO A 522 -17.22 19.04 -18.21
CA PRO A 522 -17.79 19.66 -19.39
C PRO A 522 -19.07 20.49 -19.11
N LYS A 523 -19.89 20.04 -18.14
CA LYS A 523 -21.12 20.73 -17.71
C LYS A 523 -20.87 22.11 -17.08
N LYS A 524 -19.63 22.45 -16.72
CA LYS A 524 -19.26 23.72 -16.05
C LYS A 524 -18.48 24.68 -16.96
N GLN A 525 -18.13 24.28 -18.18
CA GLN A 525 -17.23 25.02 -19.06
C GLN A 525 -17.87 26.24 -19.74
N ASN A 526 -19.21 26.32 -19.72
CA ASN A 526 -19.97 27.49 -20.19
C ASN A 526 -19.95 28.68 -19.21
N SER A 527 -19.16 28.62 -18.13
CA SER A 527 -18.99 29.73 -17.19
C SER A 527 -18.17 30.87 -17.81
N GLU A 528 -18.58 32.12 -17.58
CA GLU A 528 -17.79 33.32 -17.94
C GLU A 528 -16.39 33.33 -17.28
N THR A 529 -16.21 32.56 -16.20
CA THR A 529 -14.93 32.43 -15.47
C THR A 529 -14.02 31.31 -15.98
N CYS A 530 -14.41 30.57 -17.01
CA CYS A 530 -13.70 29.36 -17.47
C CYS A 530 -12.19 29.57 -17.68
N HIS A 531 -11.80 30.62 -18.43
CA HIS A 531 -10.39 30.97 -18.65
C HIS A 531 -9.65 31.30 -17.34
N LYS A 532 -10.29 32.00 -16.40
CA LYS A 532 -9.69 32.34 -15.09
C LYS A 532 -9.44 31.10 -14.26
N ASP A 533 -10.38 30.15 -14.26
CA ASP A 533 -10.24 28.91 -13.49
C ASP A 533 -9.10 28.04 -14.05
N PHE A 534 -8.96 27.93 -15.38
CA PHE A 534 -7.81 27.26 -16.00
C PHE A 534 -6.48 27.93 -15.66
N LEU A 535 -6.41 29.26 -15.67
CA LEU A 535 -5.23 30.01 -15.24
C LEU A 535 -4.90 29.77 -13.76
N LYS A 536 -5.91 29.68 -12.89
CA LYS A 536 -5.72 29.35 -11.47
C LYS A 536 -5.20 27.93 -11.27
N ILE A 537 -5.69 26.96 -12.05
CA ILE A 537 -5.17 25.58 -12.07
C ILE A 537 -3.70 25.61 -12.48
N ALA A 538 -3.38 26.21 -13.63
CA ALA A 538 -2.03 26.24 -14.19
C ALA A 538 -1.02 26.92 -13.26
N ASN A 539 -1.42 28.02 -12.61
CA ASN A 539 -0.58 28.71 -11.62
C ASN A 539 -0.32 27.91 -10.34
N THR A 540 -1.26 27.06 -9.93
CA THR A 540 -1.13 26.25 -8.72
C THR A 540 -0.34 24.96 -8.98
N LEU A 541 -0.44 24.41 -10.19
CA LEU A 541 0.31 23.21 -10.56
C LEU A 541 1.81 23.54 -10.75
N PRO A 542 2.72 22.60 -10.42
CA PRO A 542 4.16 22.76 -10.64
C PRO A 542 4.54 22.53 -12.12
N VAL A 543 3.83 23.21 -13.03
CA VAL A 543 3.97 23.07 -14.48
C VAL A 543 4.38 24.40 -15.11
N ALA A 544 5.15 24.33 -16.19
CA ALA A 544 5.47 25.50 -17.01
C ALA A 544 4.39 25.67 -18.08
N PHE A 545 3.94 26.90 -18.31
CA PHE A 545 2.94 27.22 -19.33
C PHE A 545 3.06 28.69 -19.75
N GLU A 546 2.54 29.00 -20.94
CA GLU A 546 2.44 30.37 -21.45
C GLU A 546 1.02 30.92 -21.21
N GLU A 547 0.92 32.00 -20.43
CA GLU A 547 -0.36 32.54 -19.95
C GLU A 547 -1.26 33.07 -21.09
N THR A 548 -0.70 33.86 -22.01
CA THR A 548 -1.43 34.43 -23.14
C THR A 548 -1.95 33.34 -24.08
N ALA A 549 -1.11 32.37 -24.41
CA ALA A 549 -1.49 31.23 -25.26
C ALA A 549 -2.60 30.39 -24.61
N LEU A 550 -2.45 30.05 -23.32
CA LEU A 550 -3.49 29.30 -22.59
C LEU A 550 -4.82 30.08 -22.53
N THR A 551 -4.76 31.39 -22.34
CA THR A 551 -5.96 32.24 -22.31
C THR A 551 -6.68 32.20 -23.65
N ASN A 552 -5.96 32.35 -24.76
CA ASN A 552 -6.52 32.28 -26.11
C ASN A 552 -7.16 30.91 -26.39
N GLU A 553 -6.49 29.83 -26.01
CA GLU A 553 -7.02 28.46 -26.13
C GLU A 553 -8.30 28.26 -25.32
N CYS A 554 -8.38 28.81 -24.10
CA CYS A 554 -9.58 28.73 -23.26
C CYS A 554 -10.76 29.52 -23.85
N LEU A 555 -10.49 30.71 -24.41
CA LEU A 555 -11.50 31.50 -25.11
C LEU A 555 -12.04 30.76 -26.35
N LEU A 556 -11.16 30.12 -27.10
CA LEU A 556 -11.51 29.30 -28.26
C LEU A 556 -12.36 28.08 -27.87
N LEU A 557 -12.02 27.41 -26.75
CA LEU A 557 -12.78 26.28 -26.20
C LEU A 557 -14.25 26.66 -25.95
N MET A 558 -14.50 27.82 -25.33
CA MET A 558 -15.85 28.29 -25.01
C MET A 558 -16.71 28.53 -26.27
N GLN A 559 -16.09 28.95 -27.38
CA GLN A 559 -16.80 29.17 -28.64
C GLN A 559 -17.24 27.85 -29.31
N HIS A 560 -16.50 26.77 -29.09
CA HIS A 560 -16.67 25.47 -29.76
C HIS A 560 -17.55 24.46 -28.99
N GLN A 561 -18.19 24.86 -27.89
CA GLN A 561 -18.94 23.96 -26.99
C GLN A 561 -20.47 24.01 -27.08
N LYS A 562 -21.03 24.48 -28.20
CA LYS A 562 -22.47 24.45 -28.44
C LYS A 562 -22.93 23.06 -28.89
N GLY A 563 -23.12 22.12 -27.95
CA GLY A 563 -23.72 20.81 -28.24
C GLY A 563 -24.00 19.98 -26.98
N ASN A 564 -25.04 19.14 -27.03
CA ASN A 564 -25.35 18.17 -25.96
C ASN A 564 -24.21 17.18 -25.83
N GLN A 565 -23.54 17.19 -24.68
CA GLN A 565 -22.44 16.26 -24.39
C GLN A 565 -23.01 15.02 -23.71
N GLU A 566 -22.97 13.89 -24.41
CA GLU A 566 -23.25 12.58 -23.83
C GLU A 566 -22.34 12.31 -22.62
N GLU A 567 -22.85 11.60 -21.61
CA GLU A 567 -22.06 11.19 -20.44
C GLU A 567 -21.00 10.17 -20.85
N GLN A 568 -19.78 10.68 -21.07
CA GLN A 568 -18.58 9.89 -21.35
C GLN A 568 -17.55 10.06 -20.23
N ARG A 569 -16.57 9.14 -20.15
CA ARG A 569 -15.41 9.29 -19.26
C ARG A 569 -14.71 10.61 -19.56
N ILE A 570 -14.26 11.28 -18.50
CA ILE A 570 -13.65 12.61 -18.58
C ILE A 570 -12.41 12.64 -19.47
N GLU A 571 -11.63 11.57 -19.50
CA GLU A 571 -10.44 11.46 -20.35
C GLU A 571 -10.80 11.29 -21.82
N THR A 572 -11.87 10.57 -22.12
CA THR A 572 -12.38 10.41 -23.50
C THR A 572 -12.86 11.75 -24.03
N TYR A 573 -13.60 12.50 -23.21
CA TYR A 573 -14.00 13.86 -23.54
C TYR A 573 -12.80 14.74 -23.89
N TRP A 574 -11.82 14.82 -22.98
CA TRP A 574 -10.65 15.68 -23.17
C TRP A 574 -9.74 15.19 -24.31
N GLY A 575 -9.58 13.87 -24.47
CA GLY A 575 -8.86 13.27 -25.59
C GLY A 575 -9.44 13.66 -26.94
N ASN A 576 -10.77 13.71 -27.06
CA ASN A 576 -11.44 14.17 -28.29
C ASN A 576 -11.22 15.68 -28.55
N ILE A 577 -11.13 16.50 -27.51
CA ILE A 577 -10.80 17.92 -27.63
C ILE A 577 -9.35 18.10 -28.12
N PHE A 578 -8.40 17.34 -27.56
CA PHE A 578 -6.98 17.46 -27.91
C PHE A 578 -6.64 17.01 -29.34
N LYS A 579 -7.52 16.20 -29.96
CA LYS A 579 -7.38 15.77 -31.35
C LYS A 579 -7.81 16.84 -32.37
N ARG A 580 -8.44 17.92 -31.93
CA ARG A 580 -8.90 18.99 -32.84
C ARG A 580 -7.70 19.79 -33.36
N THR A 581 -7.70 20.02 -34.66
CA THR A 581 -6.68 20.81 -35.37
C THR A 581 -7.36 21.94 -36.15
N PHE A 582 -6.62 23.02 -36.35
CA PHE A 582 -7.00 24.02 -37.36
C PHE A 582 -6.83 23.44 -38.77
N ASP A 583 -7.36 24.14 -39.78
CA ASP A 583 -7.29 23.71 -41.18
C ASP A 583 -5.84 23.59 -41.70
N ASN A 584 -4.90 24.30 -41.07
CA ASN A 584 -3.46 24.22 -41.35
C ASN A 584 -2.76 22.99 -40.72
N GLY A 585 -3.50 22.15 -39.99
CA GLY A 585 -2.97 20.96 -39.31
C GLY A 585 -2.35 21.21 -37.92
N GLU A 586 -2.28 22.45 -37.45
CA GLU A 586 -1.79 22.76 -36.10
C GLU A 586 -2.81 22.37 -35.03
N LYS A 587 -2.33 21.90 -33.87
CA LYS A 587 -3.19 21.59 -32.73
C LYS A 587 -3.88 22.84 -32.22
N MET A 588 -5.19 22.74 -31.97
CA MET A 588 -5.98 23.86 -31.45
C MET A 588 -5.72 24.17 -29.97
N PHE A 589 -5.32 23.16 -29.18
CA PHE A 589 -5.28 23.26 -27.71
C PHE A 589 -3.99 22.71 -27.07
N PRO A 590 -2.77 23.12 -27.52
CA PRO A 590 -1.52 22.54 -27.03
C PRO A 590 -1.22 22.84 -25.55
N ASN A 591 -1.44 24.06 -25.06
CA ASN A 591 -1.21 24.41 -23.65
C ASN A 591 -2.29 23.79 -22.75
N LEU A 592 -3.54 23.84 -23.18
CA LEU A 592 -4.67 23.28 -22.45
C LEU A 592 -4.54 21.75 -22.33
N GLU A 593 -4.10 21.06 -23.39
CA GLU A 593 -3.79 19.63 -23.36
C GLU A 593 -2.81 19.30 -22.23
N TYR A 594 -1.74 20.08 -22.12
CA TYR A 594 -0.71 19.87 -21.11
C TYR A 594 -1.24 20.10 -19.68
N ILE A 595 -1.95 21.20 -19.45
CA ILE A 595 -2.51 21.56 -18.15
C ILE A 595 -3.58 20.56 -17.70
N VAL A 596 -4.49 20.17 -18.59
CA VAL A 596 -5.56 19.24 -18.26
C VAL A 596 -5.02 17.85 -17.97
N LYS A 597 -4.05 17.34 -18.76
CA LYS A 597 -3.40 16.05 -18.49
C LYS A 597 -2.73 16.05 -17.12
N ALA A 598 -2.04 17.13 -16.76
CA ALA A 598 -1.44 17.28 -15.43
C ALA A 598 -2.52 17.33 -14.33
N ALA A 599 -3.59 18.10 -14.52
CA ALA A 599 -4.67 18.22 -13.55
C ALA A 599 -5.39 16.88 -13.31
N LEU A 600 -5.68 16.11 -14.36
CA LEU A 600 -6.31 14.79 -14.25
C LEU A 600 -5.40 13.72 -13.63
N ALA A 601 -4.07 13.91 -13.72
CA ALA A 601 -3.07 13.04 -13.08
C ALA A 601 -2.94 13.26 -11.56
N LEU A 602 -3.61 14.27 -10.98
CA LEU A 602 -3.68 14.42 -9.53
C LEU A 602 -4.44 13.23 -8.89
N SER A 603 -4.05 12.89 -7.66
CA SER A 603 -4.69 11.80 -6.92
C SER A 603 -5.94 12.29 -6.17
N HIS A 604 -7.10 11.67 -6.41
CA HIS A 604 -8.34 12.03 -5.72
C HIS A 604 -8.58 11.20 -4.44
N GLY A 605 -7.67 10.29 -4.10
CA GLY A 605 -7.79 9.39 -2.96
C GLY A 605 -6.78 8.24 -3.04
N ASN A 606 -6.68 7.46 -1.98
CA ASN A 606 -5.70 6.36 -1.86
C ASN A 606 -6.25 4.98 -2.26
N ALA A 607 -7.44 4.93 -2.85
CA ALA A 607 -8.11 3.67 -3.19
C ALA A 607 -7.28 2.78 -4.16
N ASP A 608 -6.50 3.40 -5.05
CA ASP A 608 -5.59 2.67 -5.94
C ASP A 608 -4.50 1.91 -5.16
N VAL A 609 -3.94 2.52 -4.11
CA VAL A 609 -2.93 1.88 -3.26
C VAL A 609 -3.57 0.81 -2.37
N GLU A 610 -4.78 1.05 -1.83
CA GLU A 610 -5.55 0.04 -1.09
C GLU A 610 -5.88 -1.20 -1.95
N ARG A 611 -6.19 -1.01 -3.23
CA ARG A 611 -6.31 -2.11 -4.20
C ARG A 611 -4.98 -2.84 -4.38
N GLY A 612 -3.87 -2.11 -4.40
CA GLY A 612 -2.51 -2.65 -4.44
C GLY A 612 -2.23 -3.57 -3.24
N PHE A 613 -2.60 -3.16 -2.03
CA PHE A 613 -2.49 -4.02 -0.84
C PHE A 613 -3.39 -5.24 -0.90
N SER A 614 -4.60 -5.09 -1.42
CA SER A 614 -5.50 -6.22 -1.63
C SER A 614 -4.91 -7.24 -2.62
N CYS A 615 -4.20 -6.77 -3.65
CA CYS A 615 -3.44 -7.63 -4.56
C CYS A 615 -2.26 -8.28 -3.85
N SER A 616 -1.49 -7.52 -3.08
CA SER A 616 -0.37 -8.03 -2.29
C SER A 616 -0.81 -9.11 -1.31
N GLY A 617 -1.90 -8.92 -0.56
CA GLY A 617 -2.42 -9.91 0.38
C GLY A 617 -2.86 -11.23 -0.28
N ARG A 618 -3.26 -11.21 -1.55
CA ARG A 618 -3.54 -12.44 -2.33
C ARG A 618 -2.27 -13.17 -2.78
N ILE A 619 -1.15 -12.47 -2.88
CA ILE A 619 0.15 -13.02 -3.31
C ILE A 619 0.98 -13.45 -2.09
N LEU A 620 1.02 -12.61 -1.05
CA LEU A 620 1.71 -12.79 0.21
C LEU A 620 0.74 -13.28 1.30
N THR A 621 0.23 -14.49 1.11
CA THR A 621 -0.66 -15.15 2.08
C THR A 621 0.12 -15.62 3.31
N PRO A 622 -0.53 -15.98 4.43
CA PRO A 622 0.15 -16.52 5.62
C PRO A 622 1.08 -17.71 5.31
N GLU A 623 0.67 -18.60 4.41
CA GLU A 623 1.45 -19.76 3.96
C GLU A 623 2.67 -19.34 3.13
N ARG A 624 2.65 -18.12 2.56
CA ARG A 624 3.70 -17.52 1.74
C ARG A 624 4.37 -16.33 2.42
N ALA A 625 4.22 -16.16 3.74
CA ALA A 625 4.73 -15.00 4.47
C ALA A 625 6.26 -14.81 4.33
N ASN A 626 7.00 -15.87 4.01
CA ASN A 626 8.45 -15.82 3.77
C ASN A 626 8.84 -15.29 2.38
N MET A 627 7.89 -14.96 1.50
CA MET A 627 8.21 -14.36 0.19
C MET A 627 8.96 -13.04 0.38
N CYS A 628 10.07 -12.89 -0.34
CA CYS A 628 10.90 -11.69 -0.24
C CYS A 628 10.30 -10.50 -1.00
N GLN A 629 10.66 -9.29 -0.58
CA GLN A 629 10.23 -8.03 -1.22
C GLN A 629 10.41 -8.06 -2.74
N ARG A 630 11.58 -8.51 -3.21
CA ARG A 630 11.91 -8.60 -4.64
C ARG A 630 10.89 -9.43 -5.43
N THR A 631 10.44 -10.55 -4.88
CA THR A 631 9.49 -11.43 -5.57
C THR A 631 8.10 -10.82 -5.57
N LEU A 632 7.65 -10.29 -4.43
CA LEU A 632 6.36 -9.60 -4.33
C LEU A 632 6.29 -8.41 -5.30
N ASP A 633 7.31 -7.56 -5.29
CA ASP A 633 7.41 -6.39 -6.15
C ASP A 633 7.40 -6.77 -7.64
N ALA A 634 8.10 -7.85 -8.02
CA ALA A 634 8.06 -8.39 -9.38
C ALA A 634 6.65 -8.88 -9.76
N HIS A 635 5.97 -9.62 -8.89
CA HIS A 635 4.59 -10.05 -9.14
C HIS A 635 3.63 -8.87 -9.31
N LEU A 636 3.70 -7.88 -8.43
CA LEU A 636 2.85 -6.68 -8.50
C LEU A 636 3.13 -5.87 -9.77
N THR A 637 4.40 -5.71 -10.13
CA THR A 637 4.83 -5.06 -11.38
C THR A 637 4.22 -5.76 -12.60
N VAL A 638 4.41 -7.08 -12.72
CA VAL A 638 3.92 -7.85 -13.87
C VAL A 638 2.40 -7.84 -13.92
N LYS A 639 1.73 -8.02 -12.78
CA LYS A 639 0.27 -8.00 -12.70
C LYS A 639 -0.32 -6.64 -13.08
N SER A 640 0.27 -5.56 -12.56
CA SER A 640 -0.15 -4.19 -12.88
C SER A 640 0.03 -3.88 -14.37
N ALA A 641 1.19 -4.24 -14.94
CA ALA A 641 1.46 -4.04 -16.36
C ALA A 641 0.51 -4.86 -17.25
N LEU A 642 0.27 -6.13 -16.93
CA LEU A 642 -0.65 -6.98 -17.69
C LEU A 642 -2.10 -6.47 -17.62
N LYS A 643 -2.55 -5.99 -16.45
CA LYS A 643 -3.87 -5.36 -16.29
C LYS A 643 -3.97 -4.11 -17.18
N ASN A 644 -3.02 -3.19 -17.06
CA ASN A 644 -3.12 -1.86 -17.68
C ASN A 644 -2.84 -1.88 -19.19
N MET A 645 -1.85 -2.66 -19.63
CA MET A 645 -1.45 -2.69 -21.04
C MET A 645 -2.32 -3.66 -21.86
N TYR A 646 -2.71 -4.80 -21.28
CA TYR A 646 -3.32 -5.92 -22.01
C TYR A 646 -4.64 -6.44 -21.42
N GLU A 647 -5.25 -5.75 -20.45
CA GLU A 647 -6.51 -6.18 -19.80
C GLU A 647 -6.44 -7.62 -19.26
N ASN A 648 -5.27 -8.02 -18.75
CA ASN A 648 -4.98 -9.39 -18.28
C ASN A 648 -5.06 -10.49 -19.38
N LYS A 649 -5.17 -10.11 -20.66
CA LYS A 649 -5.19 -11.04 -21.80
C LYS A 649 -3.77 -11.41 -22.23
N ILE A 650 -3.21 -12.43 -21.57
CA ILE A 650 -1.82 -12.86 -21.75
C ILE A 650 -1.50 -13.28 -23.19
N HIS A 651 -2.45 -13.89 -23.90
CA HIS A 651 -2.28 -14.30 -25.29
C HIS A 651 -2.08 -13.11 -26.26
N LEU A 652 -2.39 -11.88 -25.84
CA LEU A 652 -2.16 -10.66 -26.63
C LEU A 652 -0.77 -10.05 -26.38
N VAL A 653 0.00 -10.57 -25.42
CA VAL A 653 1.31 -10.00 -25.08
C VAL A 653 2.32 -10.30 -26.19
N PRO A 654 2.95 -9.27 -26.80
CA PRO A 654 4.01 -9.46 -27.76
C PRO A 654 5.25 -10.05 -27.09
N LEU A 655 5.64 -11.26 -27.48
CA LEU A 655 6.90 -11.87 -27.05
C LEU A 655 8.05 -11.30 -27.90
N THR A 656 8.46 -10.08 -27.57
CA THR A 656 9.48 -9.32 -28.31
C THR A 656 10.87 -9.99 -28.23
N PRO A 657 11.78 -9.71 -29.19
CA PRO A 657 13.17 -10.17 -29.09
C PRO A 657 13.86 -9.75 -27.79
N GLU A 658 13.51 -8.58 -27.25
CA GLU A 658 14.01 -8.09 -25.97
C GLU A 658 13.56 -8.97 -24.80
N LEU A 659 12.27 -9.27 -24.70
CA LEU A 659 11.74 -10.19 -23.68
C LEU A 659 12.34 -11.60 -23.80
N MET A 660 12.50 -12.11 -25.03
CA MET A 660 13.12 -13.41 -25.27
C MET A 660 14.60 -13.43 -24.84
N LYS A 661 15.36 -12.35 -25.13
CA LYS A 661 16.74 -12.20 -24.66
C LYS A 661 16.81 -12.17 -23.13
N LEU A 662 15.93 -11.42 -22.49
CA LEU A 662 15.83 -11.35 -21.03
C LEU A 662 15.55 -12.74 -20.44
N ALA A 663 14.59 -13.49 -20.99
CA ALA A 663 14.27 -14.84 -20.55
C ALA A 663 15.45 -15.82 -20.66
N ARG A 664 16.21 -15.78 -21.76
CA ARG A 664 17.41 -16.63 -21.94
C ARG A 664 18.52 -16.31 -20.94
N THR A 665 18.65 -15.06 -20.52
CA THR A 665 19.67 -14.61 -19.54
C THR A 665 19.17 -14.61 -18.09
N ALA A 666 17.89 -14.93 -17.85
CA ALA A 666 17.25 -14.81 -16.55
C ALA A 666 17.92 -15.67 -15.46
N TYR A 667 18.31 -16.90 -15.81
CA TYR A 667 19.02 -17.78 -14.88
C TYR A 667 20.38 -17.23 -14.44
N ILE A 668 21.14 -16.63 -15.37
CA ILE A 668 22.45 -16.03 -15.06
C ILE A 668 22.26 -14.86 -14.09
N ARG A 669 21.29 -13.98 -14.36
CA ARG A 669 20.97 -12.84 -13.49
C ARG A 669 20.53 -13.28 -12.10
N TYR A 670 19.69 -14.31 -12.03
CA TYR A 670 19.28 -14.91 -10.78
C TYR A 670 20.48 -15.45 -9.98
N LYS A 671 21.41 -16.15 -10.65
CA LYS A 671 22.63 -16.65 -10.01
C LYS A 671 23.50 -15.51 -9.46
N THR A 672 23.74 -14.47 -10.25
CA THR A 672 24.47 -13.27 -9.81
C THR A 672 23.80 -12.62 -8.60
N TYR A 673 22.49 -12.44 -8.63
CA TYR A 673 21.74 -11.93 -7.48
C TYR A 673 21.93 -12.80 -6.23
N CYS A 674 21.87 -14.14 -6.36
CA CYS A 674 22.08 -15.04 -5.24
C CYS A 674 23.49 -14.92 -4.65
N GLU A 675 24.51 -14.74 -5.48
CA GLU A 675 25.89 -14.50 -5.05
C GLU A 675 26.02 -13.17 -4.29
N GLU A 676 25.43 -12.10 -4.81
CA GLU A 676 25.40 -10.79 -4.15
C GLU A 676 24.68 -10.83 -2.79
N GLN A 677 23.57 -11.58 -2.68
CA GLN A 677 22.86 -11.71 -1.41
C GLN A 677 23.71 -12.45 -0.37
N LYS A 678 24.42 -13.51 -0.76
CA LYS A 678 25.36 -14.22 0.13
C LYS A 678 26.44 -13.29 0.66
N GLN A 679 27.06 -12.50 -0.23
CA GLN A 679 28.07 -11.51 0.17
C GLN A 679 27.50 -10.46 1.14
N LYS A 680 26.30 -9.94 0.87
CA LYS A 680 25.63 -8.98 1.77
C LYS A 680 25.32 -9.58 3.14
N GLU A 681 24.90 -10.85 3.19
CA GLU A 681 24.68 -11.55 4.45
C GLU A 681 25.97 -11.78 5.23
N GLU A 682 27.07 -12.12 4.55
CA GLU A 682 28.39 -12.25 5.16
C GLU A 682 28.89 -10.92 5.74
N ILE A 683 28.78 -9.83 4.98
CA ILE A 683 29.13 -8.48 5.45
C ILE A 683 28.28 -8.11 6.68
N LYS A 684 26.96 -8.33 6.64
CA LYS A 684 26.08 -8.07 7.80
C LYS A 684 26.45 -8.88 9.03
N LYS A 685 26.85 -10.15 8.84
CA LYS A 685 27.32 -11.00 9.95
C LYS A 685 28.62 -10.45 10.54
N LEU A 686 29.54 -9.98 9.71
CA LEU A 686 30.80 -9.37 10.15
C LEU A 686 30.54 -8.05 10.89
N GLU A 687 29.68 -7.18 10.37
CA GLU A 687 29.30 -5.92 11.03
C GLU A 687 28.60 -6.16 12.36
N LYS A 688 27.71 -7.15 12.44
CA LYS A 688 27.05 -7.53 13.70
C LYS A 688 28.07 -7.98 14.74
N LYS A 689 29.01 -8.85 14.35
CA LYS A 689 30.11 -9.27 15.25
C LYS A 689 30.94 -8.09 15.73
N ARG A 690 31.31 -7.18 14.83
CA ARG A 690 32.06 -5.95 15.17
C ARG A 690 31.29 -5.05 16.13
N ASN A 691 29.98 -4.88 15.93
CA ASN A 691 29.15 -4.06 16.82
C ASN A 691 28.97 -4.72 18.19
N GLU A 692 28.79 -6.04 18.26
CA GLU A 692 28.72 -6.79 19.51
C GLU A 692 30.05 -6.75 20.29
N GLU A 693 31.18 -6.72 19.58
CA GLU A 693 32.50 -6.50 20.18
C GLU A 693 32.64 -5.08 20.73
N LEU A 694 32.32 -4.05 19.93
CA LEU A 694 32.32 -2.66 20.38
C LEU A 694 31.39 -2.42 21.58
N ASP A 695 30.22 -3.05 21.62
CA ASP A 695 29.30 -2.94 22.75
C ASP A 695 29.83 -3.65 24.00
N ARG A 696 30.52 -4.78 23.84
CA ARG A 696 31.22 -5.44 24.95
C ARG A 696 32.33 -4.56 25.51
N GLU A 697 33.16 -3.97 24.64
CA GLU A 697 34.21 -3.03 25.05
C GLU A 697 33.64 -1.80 25.77
N LYS A 698 32.55 -1.21 25.25
CA LYS A 698 31.86 -0.09 25.91
C LYS A 698 31.32 -0.47 27.28
N LYS A 699 30.71 -1.65 27.42
CA LYS A 699 30.21 -2.14 28.73
C LYS A 699 31.34 -2.36 29.72
N GLU A 700 32.45 -2.97 29.29
CA GLU A 700 33.61 -3.17 30.15
C GLU A 700 34.24 -1.85 30.58
N LEU A 701 34.34 -0.89 29.67
CA LEU A 701 34.86 0.45 29.96
C LEU A 701 33.95 1.19 30.94
N LYS A 702 32.62 1.11 30.76
CA LYS A 702 31.64 1.68 31.68
C LYS A 702 31.73 1.05 33.08
N ARG A 703 31.92 -0.27 33.16
CA ARG A 703 32.11 -0.96 34.44
C ARG A 703 33.38 -0.48 35.17
N LYS A 704 34.52 -0.44 34.46
CA LYS A 704 35.78 0.07 35.02
C LYS A 704 35.69 1.54 35.45
N TYR A 705 34.93 2.35 34.72
CA TYR A 705 34.67 3.74 35.09
C TYR A 705 33.87 3.83 36.40
N GLU A 706 32.76 3.09 36.52
CA GLU A 706 31.93 3.12 37.73
C GLU A 706 32.69 2.57 38.95
N GLU A 707 33.44 1.47 38.80
CA GLU A 707 34.32 0.93 39.86
C GLU A 707 35.34 1.98 40.33
N THR A 708 35.96 2.71 39.41
CA THR A 708 36.94 3.75 39.76
C THR A 708 36.28 4.95 40.42
N LYS A 709 35.08 5.32 39.97
CA LYS A 709 34.29 6.43 40.54
C LYS A 709 33.88 6.12 41.98
N THR A 710 33.34 4.92 42.26
CA THR A 710 32.98 4.51 43.62
C THR A 710 34.16 4.56 44.57
N ILE A 711 35.35 4.07 44.15
CA ILE A 711 36.57 4.15 44.97
C ILE A 711 36.96 5.60 45.30
N ILE A 712 36.78 6.53 44.35
CA ILE A 712 37.04 7.96 44.58
C ILE A 712 36.03 8.54 45.56
N GLU A 713 34.73 8.28 45.39
CA GLU A 713 33.66 8.78 46.26
C GLU A 713 33.78 8.26 47.70
N GLU A 714 34.08 6.97 47.88
CA GLU A 714 34.34 6.36 49.19
C GLU A 714 35.59 6.93 49.85
N GLY A 715 36.67 7.12 49.08
CA GLY A 715 37.90 7.75 49.56
C GLY A 715 37.69 9.20 49.99
N GLU A 716 36.96 10.00 49.20
CA GLU A 716 36.63 11.39 49.53
C GLU A 716 35.74 11.51 50.77
N THR A 717 34.76 10.62 50.90
CA THR A 717 33.89 10.55 52.09
C THR A 717 34.69 10.21 53.34
N THR A 718 35.63 9.27 53.24
CA THR A 718 36.52 8.88 54.35
C THR A 718 37.44 10.03 54.74
N LEU A 719 38.07 10.69 53.75
CA LEU A 719 38.90 11.88 53.98
C LEU A 719 38.13 13.00 54.68
N LYS A 720 36.87 13.24 54.28
CA LYS A 720 36.03 14.26 54.91
C LYS A 720 35.76 13.95 56.39
N LYS A 721 35.54 12.68 56.74
CA LYS A 721 35.35 12.26 58.15
C LYS A 721 36.62 12.45 58.97
N ILE A 722 37.76 11.98 58.45
CA ILE A 722 39.07 12.11 59.12
C ILE A 722 39.38 13.59 59.37
N ARG A 723 39.21 14.47 58.37
CA ARG A 723 39.44 15.92 58.53
C ARG A 723 38.56 16.59 59.58
N GLU A 724 37.30 16.15 59.70
CA GLU A 724 36.39 16.69 60.72
C GLU A 724 36.78 16.20 62.12
N GLU A 725 37.16 14.92 62.26
CA GLU A 725 37.67 14.36 63.51
C GLU A 725 38.97 15.04 63.95
N GLU A 726 39.91 15.27 63.02
CA GLU A 726 41.14 16.02 63.28
C GLU A 726 40.85 17.44 63.75
N LYS A 727 39.91 18.14 63.12
CA LYS A 727 39.50 19.48 63.52
C LYS A 727 38.95 19.50 64.95
N ILE A 728 38.05 18.57 65.28
CA ILE A 728 37.47 18.44 66.64
C ILE A 728 38.57 18.13 67.66
N LYS A 729 39.52 17.24 67.32
CA LYS A 729 40.66 16.92 68.18
C LYS A 729 41.57 18.12 68.40
N ARG A 730 41.91 18.87 67.35
CA ARG A 730 42.71 20.11 67.46
C ARG A 730 42.04 21.13 68.39
N GLU A 731 40.76 21.38 68.19
CA GLU A 731 40.00 22.29 69.06
C GLU A 731 39.97 21.82 70.53
N THR A 732 39.90 20.50 70.75
CA THR A 732 39.95 19.89 72.09
C THR A 732 41.34 20.04 72.72
N ILE A 733 42.40 19.74 71.98
CA ILE A 733 43.80 19.93 72.39
C ILE A 733 44.04 21.39 72.77
N ASP A 734 43.60 22.36 71.95
CA ASP A 734 43.79 23.78 72.21
C ASP A 734 43.07 24.24 73.49
N ARG A 735 41.85 23.73 73.74
CA ARG A 735 41.12 23.98 75.00
C ARG A 735 41.85 23.41 76.21
N LEU A 736 42.34 22.17 76.12
CA LEU A 736 43.10 21.52 77.19
C LEU A 736 44.38 22.30 77.50
N ILE A 737 45.13 22.75 76.49
CA ILE A 737 46.32 23.58 76.65
C ILE A 737 45.98 24.92 77.32
N LYS A 738 44.91 25.60 76.86
CA LYS A 738 44.48 26.88 77.44
C LYS A 738 44.10 26.73 78.91
N ASN A 739 43.35 25.68 79.26
CA ASN A 739 42.94 25.38 80.63
C ASN A 739 44.14 25.03 81.50
N ALA A 740 45.03 24.13 81.04
CA ALA A 740 46.24 23.76 81.76
C ALA A 740 47.13 24.98 82.03
N ASN A 741 47.31 25.86 81.05
CA ASN A 741 48.08 27.10 81.19
C ASN A 741 47.44 28.09 82.18
N ALA A 742 46.11 28.21 82.21
CA ALA A 742 45.41 29.04 83.17
C ALA A 742 45.56 28.49 84.60
N MET A 743 45.41 27.18 84.78
CA MET A 743 45.60 26.49 86.07
C MET A 743 47.05 26.56 86.56
N LEU A 744 48.04 26.41 85.67
CA LEU A 744 49.46 26.61 86.00
C LEU A 744 49.72 28.05 86.46
N LYS A 745 49.22 29.05 85.73
CA LYS A 745 49.41 30.47 86.09
C LYS A 745 48.74 30.82 87.42
N GLY A 746 47.54 30.29 87.69
CA GLY A 746 46.83 30.47 88.96
C GLY A 746 47.55 29.78 90.12
N GLY A 747 47.84 28.49 89.98
CA GLY A 747 48.51 27.69 91.02
C GLY A 747 49.90 28.20 91.39
N ILE A 748 50.69 28.70 90.43
CA ILE A 748 52.00 29.32 90.70
C ILE A 748 51.84 30.63 91.49
N LYS A 749 50.84 31.46 91.17
CA LYS A 749 50.57 32.72 91.90
C LYS A 749 50.10 32.48 93.32
N GLU A 750 49.27 31.45 93.52
CA GLU A 750 48.62 31.15 94.81
C GLU A 750 49.40 30.12 95.67
N LYS A 751 50.52 29.58 95.17
CA LYS A 751 51.30 28.48 95.76
C LYS A 751 50.49 27.19 96.00
N ASP A 752 49.46 26.96 95.19
CA ASP A 752 48.65 25.73 95.24
C ASP A 752 49.25 24.63 94.36
N MET A 753 49.94 23.68 95.00
CA MET A 753 50.55 22.53 94.33
C MET A 753 49.53 21.54 93.76
N VAL A 754 48.28 21.54 94.23
CA VAL A 754 47.22 20.66 93.69
C VAL A 754 46.85 21.10 92.28
N SER A 755 46.63 22.41 92.07
CA SER A 755 46.37 22.99 90.75
C SER A 755 47.53 22.79 89.76
N VAL A 756 48.78 22.86 90.22
CA VAL A 756 49.97 22.60 89.39
C VAL A 756 50.03 21.13 88.94
N ASN A 757 49.74 20.18 89.83
CA ASN A 757 49.72 18.75 89.48
C ASN A 757 48.55 18.39 88.56
N MET A 758 47.36 19.00 88.74
CA MET A 758 46.24 18.83 87.81
C MET A 758 46.59 19.33 86.40
N ALA A 759 47.25 20.49 86.30
CA ALA A 759 47.69 21.03 85.02
C ALA A 759 48.75 20.16 84.33
N LYS A 760 49.65 19.53 85.10
CA LYS A 760 50.61 18.54 84.57
C LYS A 760 49.90 17.33 83.95
N SER A 761 48.88 16.78 84.63
CA SER A 761 48.07 15.66 84.12
C SER A 761 47.30 16.02 82.83
N LEU A 762 46.77 17.24 82.75
CA LEU A 762 46.15 17.76 81.53
C LEU A 762 47.16 17.87 80.37
N LEU A 763 48.39 18.31 80.63
CA LEU A 763 49.44 18.37 79.62
C LEU A 763 49.93 16.98 79.19
N GLU A 764 50.00 16.00 80.08
CA GLU A 764 50.29 14.61 79.74
C GLU A 764 49.21 14.02 78.82
N THR A 765 47.93 14.36 79.07
CA THR A 765 46.81 14.01 78.20
C THR A 765 46.96 14.65 76.82
N VAL A 766 47.34 15.93 76.75
CA VAL A 766 47.62 16.63 75.47
C VAL A 766 48.73 15.95 74.67
N VAL A 767 49.80 15.48 75.32
CA VAL A 767 50.90 14.78 74.64
C VAL A 767 50.41 13.46 74.02
N LYS A 768 49.50 12.75 74.70
CA LYS A 768 48.89 11.52 74.16
C LYS A 768 47.99 11.84 72.96
N GLU A 769 47.11 12.82 73.08
CA GLU A 769 46.20 13.24 72.00
C GLU A 769 46.96 13.72 70.75
N ARG A 770 48.09 14.44 70.90
CA ARG A 770 48.95 14.83 69.77
C ARG A 770 49.57 13.63 69.04
N LYS A 771 49.96 12.58 69.76
CA LYS A 771 50.48 11.36 69.11
C LYS A 771 49.41 10.64 68.31
N GLU A 772 48.16 10.63 68.80
CA GLU A 772 47.03 10.06 68.08
C GLU A 772 46.63 10.92 66.86
N GLU A 773 46.74 12.25 66.98
CA GLU A 773 46.56 13.19 65.85
C GLU A 773 47.61 12.95 64.75
N GLU A 774 48.89 12.79 65.09
CA GLU A 774 49.95 12.48 64.12
C GLU A 774 49.71 11.16 63.36
N GLN A 775 49.14 10.16 64.03
CA GLN A 775 48.76 8.89 63.38
C GLN A 775 47.60 9.07 62.40
N GLN A 776 46.60 9.90 62.73
CA GLN A 776 45.48 10.21 61.85
C GLN A 776 45.92 10.99 60.60
N ILE A 777 46.83 11.96 60.75
CA ILE A 777 47.40 12.71 59.62
C ILE A 777 48.12 11.77 58.64
N GLN A 778 48.88 10.79 59.16
CA GLN A 778 49.54 9.79 58.31
C GLN A 778 48.55 8.88 57.58
N GLU A 779 47.40 8.59 58.19
CA GLU A 779 46.32 7.82 57.56
C GLU A 779 45.60 8.64 56.49
N GLU A 780 45.33 9.92 56.76
CA GLU A 780 44.78 10.87 55.79
C GLU A 780 45.67 10.95 54.54
N GLU A 781 46.98 11.17 54.70
CA GLU A 781 47.91 11.25 53.58
C GLU A 781 47.94 9.98 52.72
N LYS A 782 47.80 8.80 53.33
CA LYS A 782 47.77 7.52 52.61
C LYS A 782 46.51 7.43 51.74
N ILE A 783 45.34 7.77 52.30
CA ILE A 783 44.07 7.72 51.58
C ILE A 783 44.04 8.79 50.48
N GLN A 784 44.56 10.00 50.74
CA GLN A 784 44.66 11.09 49.77
C GLN A 784 45.52 10.68 48.57
N LYS A 785 46.67 10.03 48.79
CA LYS A 785 47.52 9.48 47.72
C LYS A 785 46.80 8.43 46.87
N ILE A 786 45.95 7.59 47.47
CA ILE A 786 45.16 6.59 46.74
C ILE A 786 44.12 7.27 45.85
N VAL A 787 43.37 8.24 46.39
CA VAL A 787 42.36 9.01 45.66
C VAL A 787 42.99 9.76 44.49
N ASP A 788 44.09 10.47 44.72
CA ASP A 788 44.76 11.26 43.68
C ASP A 788 45.35 10.39 42.57
N LYS A 789 45.90 9.21 42.93
CA LYS A 789 46.37 8.22 41.94
C LYS A 789 45.22 7.72 41.07
N LYS A 790 44.05 7.44 41.66
CA LYS A 790 42.86 6.98 40.92
C LYS A 790 42.27 8.09 40.04
N LYS A 791 42.17 9.34 40.54
CA LYS A 791 41.78 10.52 39.74
C LYS A 791 42.70 10.73 38.54
N LYS A 792 44.02 10.68 38.75
CA LYS A 792 45.01 10.81 37.67
C LYS A 792 44.89 9.69 36.64
N THR A 793 44.62 8.47 37.08
CA THR A 793 44.37 7.32 36.19
C THR A 793 43.12 7.54 35.34
N LEU A 794 42.04 8.04 35.94
CA LEU A 794 40.77 8.34 35.25
C LEU A 794 40.96 9.44 34.18
N ILE A 795 41.66 10.53 34.53
CA ILE A 795 42.00 11.63 33.63
C ILE A 795 42.88 11.14 32.46
N THR A 796 43.92 10.34 32.76
CA THR A 796 44.83 9.82 31.73
C THR A 796 44.10 8.88 30.75
N ASN A 797 43.15 8.08 31.24
CA ASN A 797 42.35 7.20 30.40
C ASN A 797 41.34 7.98 29.53
N PHE A 798 40.86 9.14 29.99
CA PHE A 798 39.98 10.01 29.23
C PHE A 798 40.73 10.66 28.04
N PHE A 799 41.91 11.23 28.28
CA PHE A 799 42.69 11.93 27.26
C PHE A 799 43.44 11.04 26.26
N LYS A 800 43.63 9.74 26.55
CA LYS A 800 44.22 8.79 25.59
C LYS A 800 43.25 8.30 24.51
N LYS A 801 41.96 8.63 24.59
CA LYS A 801 40.91 8.09 23.69
C LYS A 801 39.99 9.13 23.02
N THR A 802 40.15 10.42 23.32
CA THR A 802 39.78 11.53 22.40
C THR A 802 40.92 11.73 21.41
#